data_AF-A0A7K7QKD9-F1
#
_entry.id   AF-A0A7K7QKD9-F1
#
_cell.length_a   1.000
_cell.length_b   1.000
_cell.length_c   1.000
_cell.angle_alpha   90.00
_cell.angle_beta   90.00
_cell.angle_gamma   90.00
#
_symmetry.space_group_name_H-M   'P 1'
#
loop_
_entity.id
_entity.type
_entity.pdbx_description
1 polymer ?
#
loop_
_entity_poly.entity_id
_entity_poly.type
_entity_poly.pdbx_seq_one_letter_code
_entity_poly.pdbx_strand_id
1 'polypeptide(L)'
;MLLLGCIKEVNDYDLAISLPNGLSGFVPVTQISDAYSKLLTKQVAQGELLEDLNSLPELFSPGTLVRCIVTSVEKSDDGRRSVKLSIDPKKVNKGLNSTTLAVGMLLSGSVLSVEDHGYLIDIGVTGTHAFLPHEKAKNYIKAVKKGPDLKIGQNLNCLIVEVKNEGRVVCLSIDRSEVAASIATERQNWTLSNLLPGLVVKARVQKVAPLGMKLTFLSYFTGIVDFMHMDPEKSMSYSPDQVVKACVLSVHPTSRAVRLTLRPPFLHPGGAPRQLPAQRMGAVLEEATVKTFYKQFGAIFELDDGTLAFARLKHLSKTRKSFKPGAFKEGCKHKCRIIDYSLMDEMCIVSLKHQIIEAQFLQYQDIHTGDVVQGKVVSLKPIGMQVKVADGIRGLVPSLHLSDVILKQPEKKYNIGDEVKCRVLECSPGGKKLILTLKKSLVQSKLPVLSNYEDAKPGLITHGFVVCAREFGCIVKFYNDVKGLVPKNELGSEPISCPDKVFFEGQVLKVMVLKCEPQQERLLLSFRLSSKPGPEDKWKCTPKEKQEVKYQIGEIVDVKILKKKDNGLEVSILEDGDNVVAWIPMLHLSDFIATSKLQWHFLQEGDVLPRVMYLSDKGEHIILSRKSSVISAVQEEQVVRSFSEIQPGMLLTGYVRNVMPFGVFVEFPFGVTGLAPKVSMSDKFVTDTKDHFVVGQTVIAKVMSIDEEKQRVLLNLKVSECSSGDSAADSVALLNQYFKELKEIKELLRRGKPSICELVPGKRVHLVVQDVREDGSALFSGSSVKGLTITATRYHLGDKNISPGEKRKAFVLHVDALTSEVHVSLREELLKQRPKQVSMRS
;
A
#
# COMPACT_ATOMS: atom_id res chain seq x y z
N MET A 1 31.87 -16.72 -5.97
CA MET A 1 32.88 -16.37 -4.95
C MET A 1 32.19 -16.29 -3.61
N LEU A 2 32.78 -16.88 -2.56
CA LEU A 2 32.27 -16.81 -1.18
C LEU A 2 33.01 -15.73 -0.41
N LEU A 3 32.26 -14.93 0.35
CA LEU A 3 32.80 -13.84 1.14
C LEU A 3 31.96 -13.60 2.40
N LEU A 4 32.59 -12.99 3.41
CA LEU A 4 31.94 -12.48 4.60
C LEU A 4 31.45 -11.06 4.32
N GLY A 5 30.22 -10.77 4.74
CA GLY A 5 29.62 -9.45 4.68
C GLY A 5 28.95 -9.07 6.00
N CYS A 6 28.61 -7.80 6.13
CA CYS A 6 27.88 -7.28 7.27
C CYS A 6 26.60 -6.59 6.78
N ILE A 7 25.47 -6.90 7.41
CA ILE A 7 24.18 -6.27 7.08
C ILE A 7 24.27 -4.78 7.44
N LYS A 8 24.07 -3.92 6.45
CA LYS A 8 24.14 -2.46 6.60
C LYS A 8 22.75 -1.84 6.73
N GLU A 9 21.84 -2.19 5.84
CA GLU A 9 20.45 -1.75 5.83
C GLU A 9 19.55 -2.97 5.61
N VAL A 10 18.38 -2.96 6.26
CA VAL A 10 17.33 -3.97 6.09
C VAL A 10 16.12 -3.26 5.51
N ASN A 11 15.81 -3.55 4.25
CA ASN A 11 14.63 -3.03 3.57
C ASN A 11 13.55 -4.14 3.53
N ASP A 12 12.33 -3.79 3.12
CA ASP A 12 11.21 -4.74 3.11
C ASP A 12 11.44 -5.94 2.16
N TYR A 13 12.17 -5.74 1.07
CA TYR A 13 12.34 -6.72 -0.01
C TYR A 13 13.80 -7.11 -0.30
N ASP A 14 14.77 -6.46 0.33
CA ASP A 14 16.18 -6.77 0.17
C ASP A 14 17.02 -6.37 1.40
N LEU A 15 18.20 -6.97 1.51
CA LEU A 15 19.22 -6.61 2.48
C LEU A 15 20.39 -5.94 1.76
N ALA A 16 20.79 -4.75 2.22
CA ALA A 16 22.03 -4.14 1.76
C ALA A 16 23.19 -4.64 2.62
N ILE A 17 24.18 -5.27 1.99
CA ILE A 17 25.34 -5.87 2.65
C ILE A 17 26.58 -5.03 2.35
N SER A 18 27.26 -4.58 3.42
CA SER A 18 28.61 -4.04 3.35
C SER A 18 29.59 -5.19 3.12
N LEU A 19 30.44 -5.04 2.09
CA LEU A 19 31.45 -6.01 1.70
C LEU A 19 32.86 -5.42 1.90
N PRO A 20 33.89 -6.28 2.07
CA PRO A 20 35.29 -5.85 2.18
C PRO A 20 35.74 -4.87 1.08
N ASN A 21 36.63 -3.94 1.44
CA ASN A 21 37.20 -2.90 0.56
C ASN A 21 36.17 -1.87 0.03
N GLY A 22 35.20 -1.53 0.87
CA GLY A 22 34.14 -0.56 0.58
C GLY A 22 33.18 -0.99 -0.52
N LEU A 23 33.14 -2.28 -0.84
CA LEU A 23 32.16 -2.80 -1.78
C LEU A 23 30.80 -2.92 -1.08
N SER A 24 29.74 -2.95 -1.86
CA SER A 24 28.37 -3.14 -1.38
C SER A 24 27.66 -4.12 -2.30
N GLY A 25 26.83 -4.97 -1.73
CA GLY A 25 25.95 -5.86 -2.49
C GLY A 25 24.55 -5.89 -1.89
N PHE A 26 23.62 -6.49 -2.61
CA PHE A 26 22.23 -6.61 -2.20
C PHE A 26 21.79 -8.07 -2.24
N VAL A 27 21.09 -8.51 -1.20
CA VAL A 27 20.48 -9.83 -1.12
C VAL A 27 18.98 -9.64 -1.28
N PRO A 28 18.37 -10.02 -2.41
CA PRO A 28 16.92 -9.97 -2.55
C PRO A 28 16.28 -11.01 -1.63
N VAL A 29 15.02 -10.75 -1.24
CA VAL A 29 14.26 -11.58 -0.32
C VAL A 29 14.20 -13.08 -0.71
N THR A 30 14.22 -13.38 -2.01
CA THR A 30 14.21 -14.75 -2.58
C THR A 30 15.54 -15.48 -2.49
N GLN A 31 16.59 -14.84 -1.97
CA GLN A 31 17.94 -15.39 -1.87
C GLN A 31 18.40 -15.54 -0.41
N ILE A 32 17.46 -15.51 0.53
CA ILE A 32 17.68 -15.63 1.97
C ILE A 32 17.68 -17.09 2.43
N SER A 33 16.59 -17.81 2.18
CA SER A 33 16.47 -19.25 2.45
C SER A 33 15.34 -19.85 1.61
N ASP A 34 15.40 -21.15 1.37
CA ASP A 34 14.34 -21.88 0.68
C ASP A 34 13.04 -21.91 1.48
N ALA A 35 13.13 -22.06 2.80
CA ALA A 35 11.97 -22.07 3.69
C ALA A 35 11.18 -20.76 3.58
N TYR A 36 11.89 -19.63 3.66
CA TYR A 36 11.28 -18.31 3.57
C TYR A 36 10.75 -18.01 2.16
N SER A 37 11.50 -18.40 1.11
CA SER A 37 11.06 -18.25 -0.29
C SER A 37 9.80 -19.05 -0.62
N LYS A 38 9.64 -20.24 -0.03
CA LYS A 38 8.41 -21.03 -0.14
C LYS A 38 7.23 -20.35 0.52
N LEU A 39 7.40 -19.77 1.72
CA LEU A 39 6.34 -19.03 2.41
C LEU A 39 5.90 -17.82 1.59
N LEU A 40 6.85 -17.04 1.05
CA LEU A 40 6.54 -15.93 0.15
C LEU A 40 5.76 -16.37 -1.08
N THR A 41 6.13 -17.50 -1.69
CA THR A 41 5.46 -18.01 -2.89
C THR A 41 4.03 -18.45 -2.58
N LYS A 42 3.79 -19.06 -1.41
CA LYS A 42 2.44 -19.39 -0.92
C LYS A 42 1.59 -18.14 -0.71
N GLN A 43 2.14 -17.11 -0.07
CA GLN A 43 1.46 -15.83 0.14
C GLN A 43 1.06 -15.16 -1.18
N VAL A 44 1.98 -15.11 -2.15
CA VAL A 44 1.69 -14.52 -3.47
C VAL A 44 0.62 -15.35 -4.22
N ALA A 45 0.66 -16.67 -4.11
CA ALA A 45 -0.32 -17.55 -4.75
C ALA A 45 -1.72 -17.46 -4.13
N GLN A 46 -1.81 -17.25 -2.82
CA GLN A 46 -3.07 -17.21 -2.07
C GLN A 46 -3.67 -15.79 -1.99
N GLY A 47 -2.87 -14.74 -2.18
CA GLY A 47 -3.36 -13.35 -2.14
C GLY A 47 -3.76 -12.85 -0.74
N GLU A 48 -3.48 -13.63 0.30
CA GLU A 48 -3.77 -13.34 1.71
C GLU A 48 -2.46 -13.16 2.49
N LEU A 49 -2.43 -12.27 3.49
CA LEU A 49 -1.27 -12.12 4.38
C LEU A 49 -1.17 -13.34 5.29
N LEU A 50 -0.09 -14.11 5.19
CA LEU A 50 0.19 -15.23 6.10
C LEU A 50 0.64 -14.69 7.47
N GLU A 51 -0.02 -15.09 8.56
CA GLU A 51 0.37 -14.69 9.93
C GLU A 51 1.81 -15.10 10.28
N ASP A 52 2.29 -16.19 9.69
CA ASP A 52 3.63 -16.73 9.92
C ASP A 52 4.75 -16.02 9.12
N LEU A 53 4.42 -15.16 8.14
CA LEU A 53 5.43 -14.49 7.33
C LEU A 53 5.94 -13.22 8.00
N ASN A 54 7.11 -13.32 8.64
CA ASN A 54 7.74 -12.18 9.30
C ASN A 54 8.44 -11.25 8.31
N SER A 55 8.37 -9.95 8.56
CA SER A 55 9.09 -8.96 7.76
C SER A 55 10.61 -9.09 7.89
N LEU A 56 11.38 -8.68 6.87
CA LEU A 56 12.85 -8.72 6.95
C LEU A 56 13.44 -7.95 8.14
N PRO A 57 12.92 -6.77 8.54
CA PRO A 57 13.36 -6.07 9.75
C PRO A 57 13.17 -6.87 11.05
N GLU A 58 12.26 -7.85 11.08
CA GLU A 58 12.09 -8.73 12.26
C GLU A 58 13.10 -9.88 12.31
N LEU A 59 13.59 -10.31 11.14
CA LEU A 59 14.51 -11.44 10.97
C LEU A 59 15.98 -11.02 11.02
N PHE A 60 16.28 -9.80 10.55
CA PHE A 60 17.65 -9.30 10.39
C PHE A 60 17.84 -7.97 11.09
N SER A 61 19.05 -7.76 11.61
CA SER A 61 19.45 -6.50 12.22
C SER A 61 20.74 -5.97 11.60
N PRO A 62 20.85 -4.64 11.38
CA PRO A 62 22.11 -4.01 10.96
C PRO A 62 23.26 -4.36 11.92
N GLY A 63 24.47 -4.57 11.38
CA GLY A 63 25.65 -5.01 12.11
C GLY A 63 25.85 -6.52 12.17
N THR A 64 24.85 -7.32 11.77
CA THR A 64 24.99 -8.79 11.76
C THR A 64 25.95 -9.26 10.67
N LEU A 65 26.92 -10.12 11.02
CA LEU A 65 27.82 -10.76 10.07
C LEU A 65 27.14 -11.96 9.40
N VAL A 66 27.18 -11.98 8.07
CA VAL A 66 26.56 -13.02 7.24
C VAL A 66 27.55 -13.52 6.18
N ARG A 67 27.47 -14.82 5.89
CA ARG A 67 28.20 -15.42 4.78
C ARG A 67 27.41 -15.21 3.50
N CYS A 68 28.05 -14.69 2.47
CA CYS A 68 27.43 -14.37 1.19
C CYS A 68 28.15 -15.06 0.04
N ILE A 69 27.38 -15.51 -0.94
CA ILE A 69 27.89 -15.92 -2.24
C ILE A 69 27.47 -14.91 -3.32
N VAL A 70 28.41 -14.50 -4.18
CA VAL A 70 28.09 -13.68 -5.35
C VAL A 70 27.35 -14.51 -6.38
N THR A 71 26.13 -14.08 -6.73
CA THR A 71 25.27 -14.74 -7.73
C THR A 71 25.40 -14.08 -9.10
N SER A 72 25.32 -12.75 -9.17
CA SER A 72 25.56 -11.99 -10.40
C SER A 72 26.16 -10.60 -10.11
N VAL A 73 26.75 -10.00 -11.14
CA VAL A 73 27.22 -8.61 -11.11
C VAL A 73 26.56 -7.88 -12.27
N GLU A 74 25.67 -6.95 -11.95
CA GLU A 74 24.91 -6.18 -12.92
C GLU A 74 25.43 -4.74 -12.97
N LYS A 75 25.22 -4.05 -14.10
CA LYS A 75 25.44 -2.61 -14.20
C LYS A 75 24.07 -1.95 -14.22
N SER A 76 23.81 -1.07 -13.27
CA SER A 76 22.62 -0.20 -13.28
C SER A 76 22.72 0.81 -14.44
N ASP A 77 21.58 1.37 -14.83
CA ASP A 77 21.47 2.40 -15.88
C ASP A 77 22.38 3.61 -15.63
N ASP A 78 22.64 3.94 -14.36
CA ASP A 78 23.58 4.99 -13.92
C ASP A 78 25.06 4.58 -14.03
N GLY A 79 25.38 3.43 -14.65
CA GLY A 79 26.74 2.88 -14.81
C GLY A 79 27.37 2.31 -13.53
N ARG A 80 26.63 2.28 -12.42
CA ARG A 80 27.09 1.69 -11.14
C ARG A 80 27.04 0.17 -11.21
N ARG A 81 28.09 -0.51 -10.75
CA ARG A 81 28.09 -1.98 -10.62
C ARG A 81 27.33 -2.36 -9.36
N SER A 82 26.28 -3.16 -9.51
CA SER A 82 25.51 -3.76 -8.42
C SER A 82 25.90 -5.23 -8.29
N VAL A 83 26.22 -5.67 -7.07
CA VAL A 83 26.58 -7.06 -6.79
C VAL A 83 25.36 -7.73 -6.16
N LYS A 84 24.77 -8.71 -6.84
CA LYS A 84 23.72 -9.56 -6.26
C LYS A 84 24.36 -10.68 -5.46
N LEU A 85 23.83 -10.87 -4.26
CA LEU A 85 24.32 -11.82 -3.28
C LEU A 85 23.21 -12.80 -2.89
N SER A 86 23.61 -13.95 -2.36
CA SER A 86 22.71 -14.87 -1.66
C SER A 86 23.34 -15.29 -0.33
N ILE A 87 22.49 -15.43 0.69
CA ILE A 87 22.85 -15.97 2.01
C ILE A 87 22.20 -17.32 2.29
N ASP A 88 21.55 -17.90 1.26
CA ASP A 88 20.92 -19.21 1.29
C ASP A 88 21.95 -20.28 1.70
N PRO A 89 21.72 -20.99 2.83
CA PRO A 89 22.62 -22.02 3.32
C PRO A 89 23.00 -23.05 2.24
N LYS A 90 22.08 -23.43 1.34
CA LYS A 90 22.37 -24.40 0.26
C LYS A 90 23.42 -23.91 -0.73
N LYS A 91 23.47 -22.60 -0.97
CA LYS A 91 24.45 -22.00 -1.90
C LYS A 91 25.74 -21.64 -1.18
N VAL A 92 25.64 -21.14 0.05
CA VAL A 92 26.78 -20.76 0.87
C VAL A 92 27.61 -21.99 1.27
N ASN A 93 26.95 -23.07 1.68
CA ASN A 93 27.58 -24.29 2.18
C ASN A 93 27.71 -25.38 1.11
N LYS A 94 27.57 -25.05 -0.19
CA LYS A 94 27.59 -26.00 -1.31
C LYS A 94 28.81 -26.94 -1.36
N GLY A 95 29.93 -26.50 -0.78
CA GLY A 95 31.18 -27.29 -0.72
C GLY A 95 31.21 -28.36 0.40
N LEU A 96 30.16 -28.46 1.23
CA LEU A 96 30.05 -29.42 2.32
C LEU A 96 29.16 -30.61 1.95
N ASN A 97 29.53 -31.77 2.49
CA ASN A 97 28.72 -33.00 2.49
C ASN A 97 28.65 -33.56 3.93
N SER A 98 27.82 -34.58 4.18
CA SER A 98 27.63 -35.14 5.52
C SER A 98 28.94 -35.65 6.15
N THR A 99 29.82 -36.26 5.36
CA THR A 99 31.08 -36.84 5.86
C THR A 99 32.14 -35.79 6.19
N THR A 100 32.03 -34.59 5.63
CA THR A 100 32.95 -33.46 5.94
C THR A 100 32.58 -32.70 7.20
N LEU A 101 31.43 -32.96 7.81
CA LEU A 101 30.98 -32.26 9.02
C LEU A 101 31.76 -32.74 10.23
N ALA A 102 32.37 -31.81 10.96
CA ALA A 102 33.15 -32.10 12.16
C ALA A 102 32.74 -31.19 13.33
N VAL A 103 32.93 -31.70 14.55
CA VAL A 103 32.71 -30.93 15.77
C VAL A 103 33.64 -29.71 15.81
N GLY A 104 33.09 -28.57 16.21
CA GLY A 104 33.78 -27.28 16.24
C GLY A 104 33.74 -26.51 14.91
N MET A 105 33.12 -27.03 13.86
CA MET A 105 32.87 -26.26 12.64
C MET A 105 31.79 -25.20 12.88
N LEU A 106 32.02 -23.99 12.38
CA LEU A 106 31.06 -22.88 12.41
C LEU A 106 30.44 -22.69 11.03
N LEU A 107 29.12 -22.88 10.94
CA LEU A 107 28.35 -22.82 9.70
C LEU A 107 27.28 -21.71 9.78
N SER A 108 26.74 -21.32 8.61
CA SER A 108 25.51 -20.54 8.55
C SER A 108 24.33 -21.47 8.29
N GLY A 109 23.24 -21.28 9.01
CA GLY A 109 21.99 -22.01 8.81
C GLY A 109 20.78 -21.09 8.94
N SER A 110 19.64 -21.54 8.44
CA SER A 110 18.36 -20.84 8.61
C SER A 110 17.36 -21.71 9.35
N VAL A 111 16.55 -21.10 10.24
CA VAL A 111 15.48 -21.82 10.94
C VAL A 111 14.48 -22.35 9.92
N LEU A 112 14.28 -23.67 9.91
CA LEU A 112 13.37 -24.39 9.02
C LEU A 112 12.00 -24.58 9.67
N SER A 113 11.98 -25.06 10.91
CA SER A 113 10.78 -25.24 11.74
C SER A 113 11.11 -25.06 13.24
N VAL A 114 10.07 -24.78 14.02
CA VAL A 114 10.11 -24.71 15.48
C VAL A 114 9.47 -25.99 16.02
N GLU A 115 10.16 -26.72 16.90
CA GLU A 115 9.75 -28.00 17.48
C GLU A 115 9.65 -27.90 19.01
N ASP A 116 8.98 -28.83 19.69
CA ASP A 116 8.76 -28.77 21.16
C ASP A 116 10.06 -28.72 21.98
N HIS A 117 11.12 -29.37 21.50
CA HIS A 117 12.41 -29.50 22.21
C HIS A 117 13.56 -28.72 21.58
N GLY A 118 13.32 -28.01 20.48
CA GLY A 118 14.33 -27.16 19.86
C GLY A 118 13.90 -26.66 18.48
N TYR A 119 14.87 -26.39 17.64
CA TYR A 119 14.64 -25.87 16.29
C TYR A 119 15.31 -26.77 15.28
N LEU A 120 14.64 -27.00 14.15
CA LEU A 120 15.25 -27.63 13.00
C LEU A 120 15.91 -26.55 12.16
N ILE A 121 17.21 -26.70 11.87
CA ILE A 121 17.99 -25.72 11.13
C ILE A 121 18.37 -26.29 9.76
N ASP A 122 18.06 -25.55 8.69
CA ASP A 122 18.59 -25.84 7.37
C ASP A 122 20.01 -25.29 7.26
N ILE A 123 21.00 -26.17 7.29
CA ILE A 123 22.42 -25.86 7.04
C ILE A 123 22.81 -26.04 5.57
N GLY A 124 21.87 -26.40 4.68
CA GLY A 124 22.11 -26.54 3.25
C GLY A 124 22.91 -27.76 2.82
N VAL A 125 23.13 -28.73 3.72
CA VAL A 125 23.85 -29.99 3.43
C VAL A 125 22.83 -31.11 3.19
N THR A 126 22.86 -31.69 1.99
CA THR A 126 21.92 -32.76 1.61
C THR A 126 22.09 -34.01 2.47
N GLY A 127 20.97 -34.53 2.98
CA GLY A 127 20.95 -35.75 3.81
C GLY A 127 21.37 -35.56 5.26
N THR A 128 21.54 -34.32 5.73
CA THR A 128 21.87 -33.99 7.12
C THR A 128 20.69 -33.31 7.81
N HIS A 129 20.30 -33.82 8.98
CA HIS A 129 19.34 -33.20 9.88
C HIS A 129 20.10 -32.44 10.97
N ALA A 130 19.97 -31.11 10.98
CA ALA A 130 20.62 -30.27 11.98
C ALA A 130 19.61 -29.78 13.01
N PHE A 131 19.86 -30.12 14.28
CA PHE A 131 18.97 -29.82 15.39
C PHE A 131 19.63 -28.84 16.37
N LEU A 132 18.90 -27.80 16.78
CA LEU A 132 19.33 -26.81 17.76
C LEU A 132 18.47 -26.93 19.03
N PRO A 133 19.00 -27.46 20.15
CA PRO A 133 18.26 -27.56 21.40
C PRO A 133 17.90 -26.19 21.99
N HIS A 134 16.73 -26.08 22.66
CA HIS A 134 16.30 -24.84 23.33
C HIS A 134 17.33 -24.32 24.35
N GLU A 135 17.97 -25.21 25.11
CA GLU A 135 18.99 -24.85 26.09
C GLU A 135 20.15 -24.06 25.46
N LYS A 136 20.57 -24.48 24.26
CA LYS A 136 21.66 -23.85 23.49
C LYS A 136 21.22 -22.58 22.73
N ALA A 137 19.91 -22.30 22.67
CA ALA A 137 19.35 -21.08 22.08
C ALA A 137 18.97 -20.02 23.12
N LYS A 138 18.66 -20.42 24.36
CA LYS A 138 18.10 -19.57 25.43
C LYS A 138 18.90 -18.30 25.70
N ASN A 139 20.22 -18.40 25.81
CA ASN A 139 21.10 -17.26 26.09
C ASN A 139 21.14 -16.27 24.92
N TYR A 140 21.15 -16.78 23.70
CA TYR A 140 21.12 -15.95 22.50
C TYR A 140 19.79 -15.19 22.38
N ILE A 141 18.66 -15.87 22.59
CA ILE A 141 17.33 -15.26 22.55
C ILE A 141 17.22 -14.13 23.59
N LYS A 142 17.62 -14.39 24.84
CA LYS A 142 17.66 -13.39 25.92
C LYS A 142 18.49 -12.16 25.58
N ALA A 143 19.62 -12.34 24.90
CA ALA A 143 20.55 -11.26 24.56
C ALA A 143 20.13 -10.44 23.34
N VAL A 144 19.39 -11.03 22.40
CA VAL A 144 19.02 -10.39 21.12
C VAL A 144 17.63 -9.77 21.16
N LYS A 145 16.69 -10.28 21.97
CA LYS A 145 15.32 -9.76 22.04
C LYS A 145 14.74 -9.82 23.46
N LYS A 146 14.12 -8.72 23.91
CA LYS A 146 13.09 -8.73 24.97
C LYS A 146 11.77 -9.33 24.43
N GLY A 147 11.81 -10.41 23.64
CA GLY A 147 10.68 -10.94 22.84
C GLY A 147 10.79 -12.44 22.51
N PRO A 148 9.83 -13.02 21.76
CA PRO A 148 9.59 -14.47 21.66
C PRO A 148 10.65 -15.23 20.82
N ASP A 149 10.48 -16.56 20.74
CA ASP A 149 11.36 -17.56 20.13
C ASP A 149 11.89 -17.26 18.71
N LEU A 150 12.88 -18.05 18.27
CA LEU A 150 13.46 -17.94 16.93
C LEU A 150 12.41 -18.15 15.83
N LYS A 151 12.46 -17.33 14.79
CA LYS A 151 11.46 -17.30 13.71
C LYS A 151 11.94 -18.04 12.46
N ILE A 152 11.01 -18.59 11.69
CA ILE A 152 11.30 -19.29 10.43
C ILE A 152 12.02 -18.35 9.46
N GLY A 153 13.07 -18.83 8.81
CA GLY A 153 13.89 -18.06 7.88
C GLY A 153 14.96 -17.19 8.53
N GLN A 154 15.02 -17.08 9.86
CA GLN A 154 16.07 -16.35 10.56
C GLN A 154 17.44 -17.00 10.31
N ASN A 155 18.43 -16.21 9.90
CA ASN A 155 19.79 -16.67 9.64
C ASN A 155 20.61 -16.68 10.94
N LEU A 156 21.31 -17.79 11.18
CA LEU A 156 22.07 -18.03 12.41
C LEU A 156 23.48 -18.52 12.08
N ASN A 157 24.44 -18.12 12.91
CA ASN A 157 25.79 -18.69 12.90
C ASN A 157 25.84 -19.82 13.93
N CYS A 158 25.90 -21.05 13.45
CA CYS A 158 25.74 -22.26 14.24
C CYS A 158 27.08 -22.98 14.40
N LEU A 159 27.46 -23.28 15.64
CA LEU A 159 28.58 -24.15 15.96
C LEU A 159 28.11 -25.60 16.02
N ILE A 160 28.80 -26.52 15.35
CA ILE A 160 28.56 -27.96 15.47
C ILE A 160 29.15 -28.43 16.80
N VAL A 161 28.30 -28.87 17.72
CA VAL A 161 28.73 -29.41 19.03
C VAL A 161 28.81 -30.94 19.01
N GLU A 162 28.02 -31.60 18.18
CA GLU A 162 27.97 -33.06 18.10
C GLU A 162 27.66 -33.51 16.67
N VAL A 163 28.28 -34.60 16.24
CA VAL A 163 28.05 -35.23 14.92
C VAL A 163 27.78 -36.71 15.15
N LYS A 164 26.62 -37.20 14.70
CA LYS A 164 26.17 -38.60 14.81
C LYS A 164 25.96 -39.20 13.44
N ASN A 165 26.04 -40.54 13.36
CA ASN A 165 25.71 -41.32 12.17
C ASN A 165 26.41 -40.80 10.90
N GLU A 166 27.74 -40.61 10.96
CA GLU A 166 28.56 -40.11 9.85
C GLU A 166 28.08 -38.77 9.27
N GLY A 167 27.56 -37.91 10.14
CA GLY A 167 27.08 -36.57 9.78
C GLY A 167 25.65 -36.51 9.26
N ARG A 168 24.86 -37.59 9.35
CA ARG A 168 23.42 -37.53 9.07
C ARG A 168 22.64 -36.74 10.09
N VAL A 169 23.11 -36.70 11.35
CA VAL A 169 22.48 -35.93 12.43
C VAL A 169 23.55 -35.08 13.09
N VAL A 170 23.32 -33.77 13.17
CA VAL A 170 24.23 -32.84 13.83
C VAL A 170 23.48 -32.01 14.87
N CYS A 171 24.08 -31.86 16.05
CA CYS A 171 23.58 -30.97 17.08
C CYS A 171 24.32 -29.64 16.98
N LEU A 172 23.57 -28.54 17.04
CA LEU A 172 24.06 -27.19 16.89
C LEU A 172 23.99 -26.41 18.20
N SER A 173 24.81 -25.37 18.29
CA SER A 173 24.74 -24.33 19.33
C SER A 173 24.86 -22.95 18.71
N ILE A 174 24.11 -21.99 19.26
CA ILE A 174 24.20 -20.57 18.91
C ILE A 174 24.55 -19.71 20.13
N ASP A 175 25.03 -20.34 21.20
CA ASP A 175 25.47 -19.62 22.40
C ASP A 175 26.63 -18.68 22.04
N ARG A 176 26.51 -17.40 22.42
CA ARG A 176 27.48 -16.37 22.05
C ARG A 176 28.89 -16.68 22.56
N SER A 177 29.02 -17.30 23.73
CA SER A 177 30.32 -17.61 24.33
C SER A 177 30.99 -18.76 23.58
N GLU A 178 30.24 -19.81 23.26
CA GLU A 178 30.73 -20.95 22.48
C GLU A 178 31.13 -20.54 21.05
N VAL A 179 30.28 -19.75 20.39
CA VAL A 179 30.54 -19.25 19.04
C VAL A 179 31.75 -18.31 19.02
N ALA A 180 31.87 -17.38 19.96
CA ALA A 180 33.00 -16.44 20.04
C ALA A 180 34.34 -17.13 20.37
N ALA A 181 34.31 -18.27 21.08
CA ALA A 181 35.48 -19.07 21.40
C ALA A 181 35.91 -20.01 20.25
N SER A 182 35.06 -20.20 19.24
CA SER A 182 35.34 -21.13 18.15
C SER A 182 36.56 -20.70 17.32
N ILE A 183 37.47 -21.64 17.09
CA ILE A 183 38.68 -21.47 16.27
C ILE A 183 38.81 -22.71 15.39
N ALA A 184 39.02 -22.51 14.10
CA ALA A 184 39.30 -23.57 13.16
C ALA A 184 40.69 -24.15 13.42
N THR A 185 40.75 -25.47 13.58
CA THR A 185 41.98 -26.24 13.83
C THR A 185 42.16 -27.33 12.77
N GLU A 186 43.29 -28.04 12.81
CA GLU A 186 43.59 -29.11 11.85
C GLU A 186 42.67 -30.34 12.04
N ARG A 187 42.07 -30.48 13.23
CA ARG A 187 41.17 -31.60 13.56
C ARG A 187 39.93 -31.67 12.68
N GLN A 188 39.54 -30.57 12.05
CA GLN A 188 38.35 -30.49 11.20
C GLN A 188 38.63 -30.78 9.72
N ASN A 189 39.86 -31.16 9.33
CA ASN A 189 40.20 -31.54 7.94
C ASN A 189 39.70 -30.53 6.89
N TRP A 190 40.09 -29.26 7.06
CA TRP A 190 39.73 -28.21 6.11
C TRP A 190 40.30 -28.52 4.72
N THR A 191 39.64 -27.97 3.70
CA THR A 191 39.94 -28.01 2.27
C THR A 191 39.49 -26.67 1.69
N LEU A 192 39.94 -26.31 0.48
CA LEU A 192 39.55 -25.02 -0.11
C LEU A 192 38.03 -24.91 -0.33
N SER A 193 37.32 -26.03 -0.51
CA SER A 193 35.87 -26.05 -0.73
C SER A 193 35.06 -25.93 0.55
N ASN A 194 35.59 -26.37 1.71
CA ASN A 194 34.92 -26.29 3.00
C ASN A 194 35.43 -25.14 3.90
N LEU A 195 36.48 -24.43 3.49
CA LEU A 195 36.98 -23.25 4.20
C LEU A 195 36.02 -22.07 3.98
N LEU A 196 35.10 -21.89 4.92
CA LEU A 196 34.07 -20.85 4.83
C LEU A 196 34.54 -19.49 5.38
N PRO A 197 34.07 -18.36 4.82
CA PRO A 197 34.28 -17.04 5.42
C PRO A 197 33.71 -16.96 6.85
N GLY A 198 34.27 -16.11 7.69
CA GLY A 198 33.89 -15.95 9.11
C GLY A 198 34.57 -16.93 10.06
N LEU A 199 35.33 -17.90 9.56
CA LEU A 199 36.15 -18.79 10.40
C LEU A 199 37.37 -18.04 10.93
N VAL A 200 37.63 -18.17 12.23
CA VAL A 200 38.84 -17.65 12.86
C VAL A 200 39.90 -18.74 12.95
N VAL A 201 41.11 -18.42 12.50
CA VAL A 201 42.26 -19.32 12.45
C VAL A 201 43.43 -18.71 13.22
N LYS A 202 44.31 -19.57 13.76
CA LYS A 202 45.65 -19.16 14.17
C LYS A 202 46.55 -19.16 12.94
N ALA A 203 47.17 -18.03 12.65
CA ALA A 203 47.99 -17.83 11.47
C ALA A 203 49.37 -17.29 11.86
N ARG A 204 50.40 -17.69 11.11
CA ARG A 204 51.79 -17.27 11.29
C ARG A 204 52.16 -16.24 10.23
N VAL A 205 52.79 -15.14 10.64
CA VAL A 205 53.27 -14.10 9.74
C VAL A 205 54.46 -14.59 8.92
N GLN A 206 54.35 -14.61 7.60
CA GLN A 206 55.49 -14.90 6.72
C GLN A 206 56.20 -13.64 6.27
N LYS A 207 55.43 -12.67 5.77
CA LYS A 207 55.99 -11.46 5.15
C LYS A 207 55.05 -10.28 5.38
N VAL A 208 55.61 -9.21 5.94
CA VAL A 208 54.94 -7.92 6.09
C VAL A 208 55.38 -7.01 4.94
N ALA A 209 54.41 -6.39 4.27
CA ALA A 209 54.66 -5.41 3.21
C ALA A 209 53.75 -4.18 3.42
N PRO A 210 54.08 -3.01 2.83
CA PRO A 210 53.32 -1.77 3.06
C PRO A 210 51.84 -1.80 2.63
N LEU A 211 51.50 -2.69 1.70
CA LEU A 211 50.13 -2.83 1.15
C LEU A 211 49.40 -4.08 1.66
N GLY A 212 50.04 -4.89 2.49
CA GLY A 212 49.47 -6.18 2.88
C GLY A 212 50.45 -7.09 3.60
N MET A 213 49.91 -8.17 4.16
CA MET A 213 50.70 -9.19 4.85
C MET A 213 50.33 -10.58 4.34
N LYS A 214 51.35 -11.44 4.22
CA LYS A 214 51.18 -12.85 3.87
C LYS A 214 51.26 -13.71 5.12
N LEU A 215 50.27 -14.57 5.31
CA LEU A 215 50.13 -15.45 6.47
C LEU A 215 50.06 -16.91 6.04
N THR A 216 50.52 -17.84 6.88
CA THR A 216 50.24 -19.28 6.75
C THR A 216 49.41 -19.79 7.91
N PHE A 217 48.50 -20.72 7.65
CA PHE A 217 47.61 -21.29 8.66
C PHE A 217 47.15 -22.70 8.28
N LEU A 218 46.69 -23.47 9.27
CA LEU A 218 46.22 -24.87 9.10
C LEU A 218 47.23 -25.70 8.28
N SER A 219 48.51 -25.62 8.66
CA SER A 219 49.69 -26.24 8.04
C SER A 219 50.03 -25.85 6.58
N TYR A 220 49.06 -25.72 5.67
CA TYR A 220 49.34 -25.63 4.23
C TYR A 220 48.65 -24.47 3.50
N PHE A 221 47.70 -23.77 4.12
CA PHE A 221 47.05 -22.64 3.47
C PHE A 221 47.90 -21.37 3.57
N THR A 222 47.81 -20.57 2.51
CA THR A 222 48.39 -19.24 2.45
C THR A 222 47.27 -18.20 2.37
N GLY A 223 47.28 -17.26 3.31
CA GLY A 223 46.35 -16.14 3.39
C GLY A 223 47.01 -14.80 3.09
N ILE A 224 46.23 -13.85 2.59
CA ILE A 224 46.65 -12.48 2.33
C ILE A 224 45.75 -11.54 3.14
N VAL A 225 46.35 -10.64 3.90
CA VAL A 225 45.68 -9.54 4.60
C VAL A 225 45.97 -8.25 3.84
N ASP A 226 44.94 -7.53 3.45
CA ASP A 226 45.06 -6.21 2.82
C ASP A 226 45.30 -5.12 3.89
N PHE A 227 45.96 -4.02 3.53
CA PHE A 227 46.20 -2.89 4.43
C PHE A 227 44.91 -2.35 5.09
N MET A 228 43.77 -2.42 4.40
CA MET A 228 42.46 -2.01 4.94
C MET A 228 41.93 -2.93 6.04
N HIS A 229 42.45 -4.16 6.15
CA HIS A 229 42.01 -5.18 7.09
C HIS A 229 43.10 -5.59 8.10
N MET A 230 44.16 -4.80 8.21
CA MET A 230 45.09 -4.88 9.34
C MET A 230 44.47 -4.26 10.60
N ASP A 231 45.03 -4.61 11.76
CA ASP A 231 44.69 -3.95 13.02
C ASP A 231 45.21 -2.49 12.98
N PRO A 232 44.33 -1.47 13.06
CA PRO A 232 44.74 -0.06 13.01
C PRO A 232 45.79 0.30 14.06
N GLU A 233 45.69 -0.28 15.27
CA GLU A 233 46.57 0.03 16.41
C GLU A 233 47.95 -0.63 16.29
N LYS A 234 48.06 -1.70 15.50
CA LYS A 234 49.29 -2.53 15.37
C LYS A 234 49.86 -2.55 13.96
N SER A 235 49.34 -1.70 13.07
CA SER A 235 49.48 -1.79 11.60
C SER A 235 50.92 -1.89 11.07
N MET A 236 51.95 -1.62 11.88
CA MET A 236 53.38 -1.77 11.53
C MET A 236 54.23 -2.50 12.58
N SER A 237 53.64 -3.08 13.63
CA SER A 237 54.36 -3.75 14.73
C SER A 237 54.45 -5.27 14.57
N TYR A 238 54.09 -5.80 13.40
CA TYR A 238 54.09 -7.24 13.15
C TYR A 238 55.50 -7.72 12.80
N SER A 239 55.99 -8.73 13.51
CA SER A 239 57.25 -9.38 13.19
C SER A 239 57.01 -10.63 12.32
N PRO A 240 57.95 -11.00 11.44
CA PRO A 240 57.98 -12.34 10.86
C PRO A 240 57.87 -13.41 11.96
N ASP A 241 57.23 -14.53 11.64
CA ASP A 241 56.96 -15.68 12.52
C ASP A 241 56.03 -15.45 13.71
N GLN A 242 55.53 -14.22 13.91
CA GLN A 242 54.52 -13.95 14.93
C GLN A 242 53.24 -14.74 14.66
N VAL A 243 52.68 -15.35 15.71
CA VAL A 243 51.38 -16.03 15.65
C VAL A 243 50.28 -15.03 15.99
N VAL A 244 49.33 -14.87 15.09
CA VAL A 244 48.18 -13.95 15.20
C VAL A 244 46.87 -14.71 14.98
N LYS A 245 45.77 -14.20 15.54
CA LYS A 245 44.43 -14.63 15.17
C LYS A 245 44.01 -13.88 13.91
N ALA A 246 43.44 -14.59 12.94
CA ALA A 246 42.94 -14.00 11.70
C ALA A 246 41.58 -14.60 11.33
N CYS A 247 40.70 -13.83 10.73
CA CYS A 247 39.39 -14.28 10.28
C CYS A 247 39.34 -14.37 8.75
N VAL A 248 38.76 -15.43 8.20
CA VAL A 248 38.61 -15.63 6.76
C VAL A 248 37.57 -14.68 6.20
N LEU A 249 37.98 -13.73 5.35
CA LEU A 249 37.07 -12.79 4.68
C LEU A 249 36.49 -13.35 3.39
N SER A 250 37.31 -14.01 2.58
CA SER A 250 36.86 -14.55 1.31
C SER A 250 37.77 -15.65 0.82
N VAL A 251 37.19 -16.63 0.13
CA VAL A 251 37.94 -17.69 -0.53
C VAL A 251 37.68 -17.62 -2.02
N HIS A 252 38.75 -17.45 -2.78
CA HIS A 252 38.66 -17.42 -4.24
C HIS A 252 38.93 -18.82 -4.81
N PRO A 253 37.95 -19.49 -5.43
CA PRO A 253 38.11 -20.88 -5.87
C PRO A 253 39.16 -21.05 -6.97
N THR A 254 39.20 -20.14 -7.95
CA THR A 254 40.12 -20.25 -9.11
C THR A 254 41.56 -19.95 -8.76
N SER A 255 41.85 -18.80 -8.13
CA SER A 255 43.20 -18.42 -7.74
C SER A 255 43.69 -19.09 -6.45
N ARG A 256 42.80 -19.81 -5.74
CA ARG A 256 43.03 -20.42 -4.42
C ARG A 256 43.48 -19.42 -3.35
N ALA A 257 43.35 -18.12 -3.62
CA ALA A 257 43.74 -17.07 -2.69
C ALA A 257 42.70 -16.96 -1.57
N VAL A 258 43.17 -17.06 -0.33
CA VAL A 258 42.37 -16.81 0.87
C VAL A 258 42.68 -15.40 1.36
N ARG A 259 41.64 -14.56 1.51
CA ARG A 259 41.80 -13.24 2.13
C ARG A 259 41.41 -13.31 3.59
N LEU A 260 42.22 -12.69 4.44
CA LEU A 260 42.07 -12.68 5.89
C LEU A 260 41.93 -11.25 6.40
N THR A 261 41.31 -11.09 7.58
CA THR A 261 41.27 -9.86 8.36
C THR A 261 41.87 -10.06 9.74
N LEU A 262 42.55 -9.04 10.23
CA LEU A 262 43.12 -8.96 11.58
C LEU A 262 42.39 -7.93 12.46
N ARG A 263 41.34 -7.31 11.94
CA ARG A 263 40.55 -6.32 12.68
C ARG A 263 39.86 -6.95 13.88
N PRO A 264 39.97 -6.37 15.10
CA PRO A 264 39.50 -7.00 16.33
C PRO A 264 38.04 -7.50 16.32
N PRO A 265 37.03 -6.78 15.77
CA PRO A 265 35.64 -7.23 15.84
C PRO A 265 35.34 -8.51 15.05
N PHE A 266 36.17 -8.85 14.06
CA PHE A 266 36.00 -10.05 13.26
C PHE A 266 36.78 -11.24 13.82
N LEU A 267 37.63 -11.04 14.82
CA LEU A 267 38.39 -12.10 15.49
C LEU A 267 37.56 -12.89 16.50
N HIS A 268 36.34 -12.43 16.78
CA HIS A 268 35.35 -13.11 17.60
C HIS A 268 34.13 -13.42 16.74
N PRO A 269 33.94 -14.69 16.33
CA PRO A 269 32.78 -15.05 15.54
C PRO A 269 31.48 -14.69 16.27
N GLY A 270 30.49 -14.16 15.55
CA GLY A 270 29.25 -13.66 16.14
C GLY A 270 29.34 -12.27 16.79
N GLY A 271 30.53 -11.64 16.80
CA GLY A 271 30.69 -10.23 17.13
C GLY A 271 30.02 -9.31 16.10
N ALA A 272 29.68 -8.10 16.53
CA ALA A 272 29.16 -7.04 15.66
C ALA A 272 30.25 -5.98 15.45
N PRO A 273 30.48 -5.48 14.22
CA PRO A 273 31.37 -4.35 13.97
C PRO A 273 30.89 -3.08 14.67
N ARG A 274 31.81 -2.15 14.92
CA ARG A 274 31.46 -0.83 15.48
C ARG A 274 30.54 -0.09 14.52
N GLN A 275 29.42 0.42 15.03
CA GLN A 275 28.51 1.28 14.28
C GLN A 275 28.89 2.75 14.49
N LEU A 276 28.85 3.54 13.42
CA LEU A 276 29.02 4.98 13.52
C LEU A 276 27.75 5.60 14.12
N PRO A 277 27.86 6.55 15.07
CA PRO A 277 26.70 7.32 15.51
C PRO A 277 26.01 7.99 14.33
N ALA A 278 24.68 7.88 14.24
CA ALA A 278 23.90 8.41 13.11
C ALA A 278 24.16 9.90 12.85
N GLN A 279 24.39 10.67 13.90
CA GLN A 279 24.64 12.12 13.85
C GLN A 279 25.93 12.53 13.12
N ARG A 280 26.89 11.61 12.93
CA ARG A 280 28.13 11.88 12.18
C ARG A 280 27.99 11.67 10.66
N MET A 281 26.98 10.93 10.23
CA MET A 281 26.73 10.75 8.79
C MET A 281 26.37 12.09 8.16
N GLY A 282 26.97 12.41 7.02
CA GLY A 282 26.74 13.69 6.35
C GLY A 282 27.45 14.90 6.98
N ALA A 283 28.15 14.75 8.10
CA ALA A 283 28.89 15.84 8.73
C ALA A 283 30.04 16.34 7.85
N VAL A 284 30.21 17.67 7.81
CA VAL A 284 31.34 18.33 7.17
C VAL A 284 32.40 18.59 8.24
N LEU A 285 33.59 18.06 8.01
CA LEU A 285 34.75 18.21 8.87
C LEU A 285 35.70 19.21 8.23
N GLU A 286 36.02 20.29 8.95
CA GLU A 286 36.93 21.33 8.47
C GLU A 286 38.37 20.83 8.36
N GLU A 287 38.79 19.97 9.28
CA GLU A 287 40.15 19.45 9.35
C GLU A 287 40.16 17.91 9.48
N ALA A 288 40.44 17.22 8.38
CA ALA A 288 40.82 15.80 8.38
C ALA A 288 42.29 15.65 7.98
N THR A 289 43.09 14.95 8.81
CA THR A 289 44.54 14.86 8.61
C THR A 289 44.88 13.65 7.76
N VAL A 290 45.68 13.81 6.70
CA VAL A 290 46.13 12.69 5.87
C VAL A 290 47.10 11.82 6.66
N LYS A 291 46.78 10.54 6.81
CA LYS A 291 47.66 9.54 7.43
C LYS A 291 48.50 8.82 6.38
N THR A 292 47.88 8.40 5.28
CA THR A 292 48.59 7.66 4.22
C THR A 292 47.92 7.88 2.87
N PHE A 293 48.73 8.06 1.83
CA PHE A 293 48.24 8.18 0.46
C PHE A 293 48.74 7.03 -0.42
N TYR A 294 47.81 6.33 -1.05
CA TYR A 294 48.08 5.26 -1.99
C TYR A 294 47.71 5.69 -3.41
N LYS A 295 48.72 5.85 -4.27
CA LYS A 295 48.58 6.34 -5.65
C LYS A 295 47.50 5.63 -6.48
N GLN A 296 47.27 4.34 -6.23
CA GLN A 296 46.30 3.53 -6.97
C GLN A 296 44.91 3.43 -6.30
N PHE A 297 44.80 3.69 -4.99
CA PHE A 297 43.59 3.37 -4.22
C PHE A 297 42.88 4.62 -3.69
N GLY A 298 43.63 5.58 -3.13
CA GLY A 298 43.05 6.75 -2.46
C GLY A 298 43.91 7.23 -1.30
N ALA A 299 43.30 7.97 -0.37
CA ALA A 299 43.95 8.45 0.84
C ALA A 299 43.19 7.97 2.08
N ILE A 300 43.93 7.61 3.12
CA ILE A 300 43.43 7.42 4.48
C ILE A 300 43.64 8.72 5.25
N PHE A 301 42.60 9.16 5.91
CA PHE A 301 42.57 10.31 6.81
C PHE A 301 42.30 9.84 8.23
N GLU A 302 42.82 10.59 9.19
CA GLU A 302 42.48 10.53 10.59
C GLU A 302 41.59 11.73 10.92
N LEU A 303 40.42 11.45 11.48
CA LEU A 303 39.47 12.46 11.91
C LEU A 303 39.87 13.02 13.27
N ASP A 304 39.21 14.10 13.69
CA ASP A 304 39.41 14.79 14.96
C ASP A 304 39.30 13.89 16.20
N ASP A 305 38.44 12.86 16.14
CA ASP A 305 38.24 11.88 17.19
C ASP A 305 39.14 10.63 17.09
N GLY A 306 40.13 10.64 16.19
CA GLY A 306 41.01 9.51 15.92
C GLY A 306 40.39 8.41 15.05
N THR A 307 39.14 8.57 14.59
CA THR A 307 38.52 7.62 13.66
C THR A 307 39.21 7.66 12.30
N LEU A 308 39.43 6.49 11.69
CA LEU A 308 39.98 6.41 10.35
C LEU A 308 38.91 6.60 9.28
N ALA A 309 39.26 7.37 8.25
CA ALA A 309 38.42 7.64 7.10
C ALA A 309 39.17 7.36 5.80
N PHE A 310 38.46 6.89 4.77
CA PHE A 310 39.02 6.59 3.47
C PHE A 310 38.33 7.38 2.36
N ALA A 311 39.13 8.07 1.54
CA ALA A 311 38.66 8.71 0.33
C ALA A 311 39.25 8.02 -0.89
N ARG A 312 38.37 7.44 -1.73
CA ARG A 312 38.78 6.89 -3.04
C ARG A 312 39.32 8.00 -3.94
N LEU A 313 40.16 7.65 -4.92
CA LEU A 313 40.66 8.61 -5.92
C LEU A 313 39.56 9.50 -6.56
N LYS A 314 38.38 8.92 -6.82
CA LYS A 314 37.22 9.64 -7.39
C LYS A 314 36.58 10.68 -6.45
N HIS A 315 36.91 10.65 -5.18
CA HIS A 315 36.38 11.52 -4.12
C HIS A 315 37.40 12.56 -3.64
N LEU A 316 38.67 12.45 -4.07
CA LEU A 316 39.75 13.39 -3.75
C LEU A 316 39.74 14.65 -4.61
N SER A 317 39.21 14.59 -5.84
CA SER A 317 39.18 15.73 -6.76
C SER A 317 37.99 15.66 -7.72
N LYS A 318 37.70 16.80 -8.38
CA LYS A 318 36.61 16.92 -9.35
C LYS A 318 36.83 16.05 -10.60
N THR A 319 38.07 16.00 -11.11
CA THR A 319 38.45 15.17 -12.27
C THR A 319 39.84 14.53 -12.09
N ARG A 320 40.08 13.37 -12.74
CA ARG A 320 41.40 12.71 -12.74
C ARG A 320 42.53 13.61 -13.25
N LYS A 321 42.25 14.54 -14.17
CA LYS A 321 43.23 15.48 -14.75
C LYS A 321 43.64 16.60 -13.79
N SER A 322 42.73 17.01 -12.89
CA SER A 322 42.99 18.05 -11.87
C SER A 322 43.63 17.51 -10.59
N PHE A 323 43.87 16.20 -10.49
CA PHE A 323 44.35 15.56 -9.27
C PHE A 323 45.86 15.80 -9.07
N LYS A 324 46.23 16.43 -7.95
CA LYS A 324 47.62 16.65 -7.55
C LYS A 324 47.98 15.73 -6.36
N PRO A 325 48.72 14.62 -6.59
CA PRO A 325 49.08 13.68 -5.51
C PRO A 325 49.86 14.35 -4.37
N GLY A 326 50.70 15.36 -4.69
CA GLY A 326 51.52 16.05 -3.70
C GLY A 326 50.75 16.86 -2.64
N ALA A 327 49.44 17.08 -2.84
CA ALA A 327 48.58 17.72 -1.83
C ALA A 327 48.17 16.76 -0.70
N PHE A 328 48.39 15.45 -0.88
CA PHE A 328 48.00 14.39 0.07
C PHE A 328 49.24 13.77 0.73
N LYS A 329 50.21 14.61 1.11
CA LYS A 329 51.31 14.18 1.97
C LYS A 329 50.79 13.93 3.39
N GLU A 330 51.44 13.03 4.10
CA GLU A 330 51.15 12.74 5.51
C GLU A 330 51.20 14.03 6.34
N GLY A 331 50.23 14.20 7.25
CA GLY A 331 50.07 15.40 8.07
C GLY A 331 49.29 16.55 7.43
N CYS A 332 49.04 16.56 6.12
CA CYS A 332 48.24 17.61 5.48
C CYS A 332 46.78 17.53 5.93
N LYS A 333 46.17 18.69 6.25
CA LYS A 333 44.77 18.79 6.63
C LYS A 333 43.89 19.17 5.44
N HIS A 334 42.72 18.56 5.34
CA HIS A 334 41.75 18.81 4.28
C HIS A 334 40.32 18.86 4.81
N LYS A 335 39.51 19.78 4.26
CA LYS A 335 38.07 19.81 4.47
C LYS A 335 37.41 18.65 3.72
N CYS A 336 36.56 17.89 4.41
CA CYS A 336 35.87 16.75 3.81
C CYS A 336 34.47 16.55 4.39
N ARG A 337 33.66 15.74 3.73
CA ARG A 337 32.34 15.34 4.22
C ARG A 337 32.24 13.83 4.33
N ILE A 338 31.69 13.34 5.44
CA ILE A 338 31.40 11.92 5.63
C ILE A 338 30.21 11.55 4.73
N ILE A 339 30.43 10.66 3.77
CA ILE A 339 29.41 10.24 2.80
C ILE A 339 28.83 8.87 3.10
N ASP A 340 29.64 7.99 3.69
CA ASP A 340 29.22 6.63 4.02
C ASP A 340 30.07 6.07 5.16
N TYR A 341 29.71 4.90 5.69
CA TYR A 341 30.52 4.13 6.64
C TYR A 341 30.58 2.67 6.20
N SER A 342 31.80 2.14 6.07
CA SER A 342 32.03 0.73 5.73
C SER A 342 32.08 -0.09 7.01
N LEU A 343 31.06 -0.92 7.26
CA LEU A 343 31.02 -1.81 8.43
C LEU A 343 32.11 -2.89 8.36
N MET A 344 32.39 -3.42 7.16
CA MET A 344 33.42 -4.45 6.98
C MET A 344 34.85 -3.91 7.14
N ASP A 345 35.07 -2.64 6.83
CA ASP A 345 36.38 -2.00 6.94
C ASP A 345 36.49 -1.09 8.17
N GLU A 346 35.45 -0.97 8.99
CA GLU A 346 35.33 -0.03 10.13
C GLU A 346 35.95 1.34 9.86
N MET A 347 35.57 1.95 8.74
CA MET A 347 36.11 3.23 8.30
C MET A 347 35.01 4.10 7.72
N CYS A 348 35.08 5.38 8.05
CA CYS A 348 34.29 6.40 7.38
C CYS A 348 34.72 6.48 5.92
N ILE A 349 33.77 6.61 5.00
CA ILE A 349 34.04 6.94 3.61
C ILE A 349 33.78 8.44 3.49
N VAL A 350 34.78 9.19 3.04
CA VAL A 350 34.71 10.65 2.94
C VAL A 350 34.87 11.14 1.51
N SER A 351 34.35 12.33 1.24
CA SER A 351 34.59 13.04 -0.02
C SER A 351 35.08 14.46 0.21
N LEU A 352 36.09 14.83 -0.60
CA LEU A 352 36.71 16.16 -0.65
C LEU A 352 36.18 16.98 -1.85
N LYS A 353 35.13 16.49 -2.52
CA LYS A 353 34.53 17.19 -3.65
C LYS A 353 33.71 18.35 -3.13
N HIS A 354 34.04 19.55 -3.58
CA HIS A 354 33.30 20.77 -3.25
C HIS A 354 31.78 20.62 -3.42
N GLN A 355 31.32 20.07 -4.55
CA GLN A 355 29.90 19.81 -4.82
C GLN A 355 29.22 18.88 -3.79
N ILE A 356 29.96 17.96 -3.18
CA ILE A 356 29.43 17.04 -2.16
C ILE A 356 29.51 17.68 -0.77
N ILE A 357 30.56 18.45 -0.49
CA ILE A 357 30.72 19.18 0.76
C ILE A 357 29.60 20.21 0.92
N GLU A 358 29.31 20.97 -0.14
CA GLU A 358 28.29 22.03 -0.13
C GLU A 358 26.86 21.51 -0.39
N ALA A 359 26.70 20.23 -0.73
CA ALA A 359 25.37 19.68 -1.00
C ALA A 359 24.45 19.86 0.21
N GLN A 360 23.23 20.35 0.01
CA GLN A 360 22.31 20.51 1.14
C GLN A 360 21.85 19.15 1.68
N PHE A 361 21.61 18.18 0.79
CA PHE A 361 21.07 16.86 1.14
C PHE A 361 21.94 15.76 0.54
N LEU A 362 22.31 14.77 1.34
CA LEU A 362 23.08 13.59 0.90
C LEU A 362 22.26 12.31 1.02
N GLN A 363 21.44 12.21 2.06
CA GLN A 363 20.56 11.08 2.33
C GLN A 363 19.09 11.51 2.44
N TYR A 364 18.17 10.55 2.34
CA TYR A 364 16.75 10.80 2.53
C TYR A 364 16.43 11.31 3.95
N GLN A 365 17.25 10.94 4.95
CA GLN A 365 17.11 11.40 6.34
C GLN A 365 17.38 12.90 6.50
N ASP A 366 18.16 13.51 5.60
CA ASP A 366 18.45 14.95 5.64
C ASP A 366 17.25 15.80 5.18
N ILE A 367 16.27 15.18 4.52
CA ILE A 367 15.14 15.84 3.88
C ILE A 367 13.90 15.70 4.77
N HIS A 368 13.37 16.82 5.23
CA HIS A 368 12.18 16.87 6.06
C HIS A 368 10.94 17.25 5.25
N THR A 369 9.77 16.86 5.74
CA THR A 369 8.50 17.24 5.15
C THR A 369 8.34 18.76 5.16
N GLY A 370 7.92 19.33 4.03
CA GLY A 370 7.79 20.77 3.86
C GLY A 370 9.04 21.50 3.37
N ASP A 371 10.21 20.85 3.30
CA ASP A 371 11.43 21.46 2.74
C ASP A 371 11.25 21.84 1.27
N VAL A 372 11.87 22.95 0.86
CA VAL A 372 11.93 23.37 -0.55
C VAL A 372 13.26 22.90 -1.13
N VAL A 373 13.19 22.02 -2.12
CA VAL A 373 14.34 21.36 -2.75
C VAL A 373 14.42 21.70 -4.22
N GLN A 374 15.63 21.80 -4.77
CA GLN A 374 15.84 21.93 -6.21
C GLN A 374 16.23 20.56 -6.79
N GLY A 375 15.72 20.22 -7.97
CA GLY A 375 16.06 18.95 -8.59
C GLY A 375 15.89 18.96 -10.10
N LYS A 376 16.54 17.98 -10.74
CA LYS A 376 16.56 17.83 -12.20
C LYS A 376 15.56 16.77 -12.65
N VAL A 377 14.76 17.06 -13.68
CA VAL A 377 13.80 16.09 -14.24
C VAL A 377 14.55 14.93 -14.89
N VAL A 378 14.23 13.70 -14.48
CA VAL A 378 14.84 12.47 -15.01
C VAL A 378 13.94 11.76 -16.00
N SER A 379 12.67 11.60 -15.64
CA SER A 379 11.69 10.90 -16.49
C SER A 379 10.27 11.37 -16.24
N LEU A 380 9.43 11.23 -17.25
CA LEU A 380 7.99 11.50 -17.22
C LEU A 380 7.26 10.17 -17.41
N LYS A 381 6.38 9.81 -16.48
CA LYS A 381 5.54 8.60 -16.53
C LYS A 381 4.07 8.99 -16.35
N PRO A 382 3.10 8.14 -16.73
CA PRO A 382 1.67 8.45 -16.55
C PRO A 382 1.29 8.75 -15.08
N ILE A 383 1.95 8.08 -14.13
CA ILE A 383 1.75 8.29 -12.69
C ILE A 383 2.33 9.62 -12.18
N GLY A 384 3.25 10.26 -12.91
CA GLY A 384 3.93 11.48 -12.49
C GLY A 384 5.35 11.63 -13.05
N MET A 385 6.03 12.67 -12.60
CA MET A 385 7.39 13.04 -13.02
C MET A 385 8.42 12.65 -11.95
N GLN A 386 9.51 12.01 -12.35
CA GLN A 386 10.64 11.73 -11.45
C GLN A 386 11.65 12.87 -11.49
N VAL A 387 12.00 13.37 -10.31
CA VAL A 387 12.95 14.45 -10.10
C VAL A 387 14.12 13.95 -9.25
N LYS A 388 15.35 14.14 -9.73
CA LYS A 388 16.57 13.87 -8.98
C LYS A 388 16.94 15.11 -8.16
N VAL A 389 16.85 15.01 -6.83
CA VAL A 389 17.16 16.11 -5.90
C VAL A 389 18.66 16.15 -5.60
N ALA A 390 19.25 14.98 -5.34
CA ALA A 390 20.67 14.84 -5.07
C ALA A 390 21.19 13.53 -5.66
N ASP A 391 22.50 13.30 -5.55
CA ASP A 391 23.11 12.05 -6.01
C ASP A 391 22.63 10.85 -5.19
N GLY A 392 21.72 10.06 -5.79
CA GLY A 392 21.12 8.89 -5.14
C GLY A 392 19.75 9.15 -4.51
N ILE A 393 19.28 10.41 -4.50
CA ILE A 393 17.95 10.78 -4.02
C ILE A 393 17.06 11.14 -5.21
N ARG A 394 16.02 10.33 -5.41
CA ARG A 394 14.97 10.55 -6.42
C ARG A 394 13.63 10.70 -5.71
N GLY A 395 12.87 11.71 -6.13
CA GLY A 395 11.49 11.92 -5.71
C GLY A 395 10.52 11.80 -6.87
N LEU A 396 9.29 11.43 -6.56
CA LEU A 396 8.17 11.40 -7.49
C LEU A 396 7.30 12.64 -7.26
N VAL A 397 7.01 13.38 -8.33
CA VAL A 397 5.96 14.40 -8.37
C VAL A 397 4.73 13.78 -9.03
N PRO A 398 3.65 13.48 -8.29
CA PRO A 398 2.42 12.93 -8.88
C PRO A 398 1.83 13.86 -9.94
N SER A 399 1.07 13.30 -10.90
CA SER A 399 0.43 14.07 -11.99
C SER A 399 -0.39 15.26 -11.49
N LEU A 400 -1.15 15.08 -10.40
CA LEU A 400 -1.95 16.13 -9.77
C LEU A 400 -1.11 17.28 -9.17
N HIS A 401 0.18 17.05 -8.90
CA HIS A 401 1.08 18.00 -8.26
C HIS A 401 2.09 18.64 -9.21
N LEU A 402 1.96 18.44 -10.53
CA LEU A 402 2.83 19.04 -11.55
C LEU A 402 2.62 20.55 -11.72
N SER A 403 1.41 21.04 -11.46
CA SER A 403 1.09 22.47 -11.38
C SER A 403 -0.23 22.71 -10.66
N ASP A 404 -0.53 23.98 -10.38
CA ASP A 404 -1.79 24.39 -9.77
C ASP A 404 -3.01 24.09 -10.66
N VAL A 405 -2.82 24.12 -11.99
CA VAL A 405 -3.81 23.73 -12.99
C VAL A 405 -3.53 22.31 -13.47
N ILE A 406 -4.59 21.53 -13.76
CA ILE A 406 -4.49 20.17 -14.32
C ILE A 406 -3.92 20.24 -15.74
N LEU A 407 -2.78 19.61 -15.97
CA LEU A 407 -2.13 19.57 -17.28
C LEU A 407 -2.60 18.33 -18.05
N LYS A 408 -3.22 18.54 -19.22
CA LYS A 408 -3.56 17.44 -20.14
C LYS A 408 -2.31 16.81 -20.78
N GLN A 409 -1.25 17.60 -20.97
CA GLN A 409 0.02 17.16 -21.58
C GLN A 409 1.22 17.73 -20.80
N PRO A 410 1.77 16.96 -19.82
CA PRO A 410 2.94 17.36 -19.05
C PRO A 410 4.20 17.60 -19.88
N GLU A 411 4.39 16.83 -20.96
CA GLU A 411 5.57 16.83 -21.83
C GLU A 411 5.80 18.17 -22.54
N LYS A 412 4.73 18.96 -22.75
CA LYS A 412 4.87 20.29 -23.36
C LYS A 412 5.47 21.33 -22.41
N LYS A 413 5.40 21.08 -21.10
CA LYS A 413 5.82 22.04 -20.07
C LYS A 413 7.17 21.69 -19.45
N TYR A 414 7.44 20.39 -19.29
CA TYR A 414 8.66 19.91 -18.66
C TYR A 414 9.39 18.97 -19.61
N ASN A 415 10.67 19.24 -19.81
CA ASN A 415 11.58 18.40 -20.57
C ASN A 415 12.49 17.60 -19.64
N ILE A 416 12.97 16.46 -20.13
CA ILE A 416 13.98 15.67 -19.42
C ILE A 416 15.25 16.53 -19.31
N GLY A 417 15.70 16.73 -18.07
CA GLY A 417 16.86 17.53 -17.75
C GLY A 417 16.58 18.94 -17.26
N ASP A 418 15.32 19.39 -17.22
CA ASP A 418 14.98 20.70 -16.66
C ASP A 418 15.24 20.77 -15.15
N GLU A 419 15.68 21.93 -14.66
CA GLU A 419 15.79 22.20 -13.22
C GLU A 419 14.49 22.79 -12.68
N VAL A 420 13.95 22.17 -11.64
CA VAL A 420 12.67 22.53 -11.03
C VAL A 420 12.79 22.71 -9.52
N LYS A 421 12.08 23.70 -8.98
CA LYS A 421 11.94 23.91 -7.52
C LYS A 421 10.71 23.19 -7.02
N CYS A 422 10.90 22.24 -6.13
CA CYS A 422 9.86 21.40 -5.55
C CYS A 422 9.73 21.64 -4.04
N ARG A 423 8.57 21.31 -3.49
CA ARG A 423 8.40 21.20 -2.04
C ARG A 423 8.11 19.76 -1.64
N VAL A 424 8.67 19.30 -0.52
CA VAL A 424 8.53 17.93 -0.05
C VAL A 424 7.16 17.73 0.58
N LEU A 425 6.34 16.83 0.03
CA LEU A 425 5.02 16.45 0.59
C LEU A 425 5.15 15.33 1.62
N GLU A 426 5.95 14.32 1.31
CA GLU A 426 6.15 13.12 2.12
C GLU A 426 7.59 12.64 1.92
N CYS A 427 8.28 12.32 3.02
CA CYS A 427 9.60 11.69 2.98
C CYS A 427 9.60 10.49 3.93
N SER A 428 9.81 9.30 3.39
CA SER A 428 10.02 8.08 4.18
C SER A 428 11.42 7.54 3.85
N PRO A 429 12.39 7.70 4.78
CA PRO A 429 13.76 7.25 4.57
C PRO A 429 13.90 5.74 4.36
N GLY A 430 13.16 4.93 5.14
CA GLY A 430 13.23 3.46 5.09
C GLY A 430 12.85 2.89 3.73
N GLY A 431 11.76 3.40 3.14
CA GLY A 431 11.30 2.99 1.81
C GLY A 431 11.98 3.72 0.64
N LYS A 432 12.95 4.62 0.91
CA LYS A 432 13.54 5.55 -0.09
C LYS A 432 12.46 6.28 -0.91
N LYS A 433 11.34 6.58 -0.25
CA LYS A 433 10.15 7.19 -0.86
C LYS A 433 10.17 8.68 -0.57
N LEU A 434 10.20 9.48 -1.63
CA LEU A 434 10.13 10.94 -1.56
C LEU A 434 9.05 11.43 -2.51
N ILE A 435 7.98 12.01 -1.98
CA ILE A 435 6.91 12.62 -2.78
C ILE A 435 7.07 14.13 -2.74
N LEU A 436 7.04 14.74 -3.92
CA LEU A 436 7.31 16.15 -4.13
C LEU A 436 6.10 16.84 -4.79
N THR A 437 6.00 18.17 -4.63
CA THR A 437 5.02 19.00 -5.34
C THR A 437 5.67 20.17 -6.07
N LEU A 438 5.15 20.48 -7.26
CA LEU A 438 5.51 21.62 -8.10
C LEU A 438 4.40 22.68 -8.15
N LYS A 439 3.36 22.55 -7.34
CA LYS A 439 2.31 23.57 -7.22
C LYS A 439 2.93 24.85 -6.66
N LYS A 440 2.87 25.93 -7.42
CA LYS A 440 3.53 27.20 -7.06
C LYS A 440 2.95 27.74 -5.75
N SER A 441 1.64 27.56 -5.54
CA SER A 441 0.94 27.88 -4.30
C SER A 441 1.58 27.26 -3.06
N LEU A 442 1.95 25.97 -3.11
CA LEU A 442 2.59 25.26 -2.00
C LEU A 442 4.08 25.57 -1.90
N VAL A 443 4.80 25.67 -3.03
CA VAL A 443 6.24 25.92 -3.05
C VAL A 443 6.57 27.33 -2.54
N GLN A 444 5.76 28.34 -2.89
CA GLN A 444 5.97 29.74 -2.48
C GLN A 444 5.26 30.10 -1.16
N SER A 445 4.51 29.18 -0.57
CA SER A 445 3.77 29.41 0.67
C SER A 445 4.70 29.71 1.85
N LYS A 446 4.41 30.81 2.54
CA LYS A 446 4.99 31.16 3.86
C LYS A 446 4.15 30.68 5.05
N LEU A 447 2.98 30.07 4.80
CA LEU A 447 2.13 29.53 5.87
C LEU A 447 2.74 28.27 6.50
N PRO A 448 2.42 27.97 7.77
CA PRO A 448 2.94 26.81 8.48
C PRO A 448 2.58 25.50 7.77
N VAL A 449 3.51 24.55 7.79
CA VAL A 449 3.35 23.21 7.21
C VAL A 449 2.62 22.35 8.23
N LEU A 450 1.47 21.79 7.84
CA LEU A 450 0.76 20.83 8.67
C LEU A 450 1.11 19.40 8.24
N SER A 451 1.97 18.74 9.02
CA SER A 451 2.44 17.36 8.76
C SER A 451 1.91 16.32 9.74
N ASN A 452 1.42 16.72 10.92
CA ASN A 452 0.86 15.80 11.92
C ASN A 452 -0.44 16.38 12.50
N TYR A 453 -1.30 15.51 13.04
CA TYR A 453 -2.56 15.93 13.68
C TYR A 453 -2.33 16.71 14.99
N GLU A 454 -1.25 16.42 15.72
CA GLU A 454 -0.93 17.10 16.98
C GLU A 454 -0.59 18.59 16.79
N ASP A 455 -0.03 18.92 15.62
CA ASP A 455 0.33 20.29 15.26
C ASP A 455 -0.90 21.13 14.82
N ALA A 456 -2.04 20.47 14.57
CA ALA A 456 -3.27 21.12 14.12
C ALA A 456 -4.03 21.80 15.27
N LYS A 457 -3.57 22.98 15.68
CA LYS A 457 -4.25 23.79 16.69
C LYS A 457 -5.45 24.56 16.10
N PRO A 458 -6.60 24.66 16.80
CA PRO A 458 -7.70 25.53 16.40
C PRO A 458 -7.24 26.96 16.09
N GLY A 459 -7.74 27.54 14.99
CA GLY A 459 -7.35 28.86 14.48
C GLY A 459 -6.11 28.87 13.58
N LEU A 460 -5.38 27.76 13.45
CA LEU A 460 -4.23 27.66 12.55
C LEU A 460 -4.66 27.80 11.08
N ILE A 461 -4.06 28.75 10.35
CA ILE A 461 -4.29 28.92 8.92
C ILE A 461 -3.12 28.31 8.14
N THR A 462 -3.41 27.36 7.25
CA THR A 462 -2.41 26.66 6.43
C THR A 462 -2.93 26.43 5.00
N HIS A 463 -2.07 25.96 4.10
CA HIS A 463 -2.48 25.55 2.75
C HIS A 463 -2.71 24.04 2.73
N GLY A 464 -3.86 23.65 2.20
CA GLY A 464 -4.17 22.26 1.87
C GLY A 464 -4.61 22.13 0.41
N PHE A 465 -4.61 20.91 -0.11
CA PHE A 465 -5.14 20.65 -1.45
C PHE A 465 -6.34 19.71 -1.39
N VAL A 466 -7.33 19.98 -2.22
CA VAL A 466 -8.57 19.20 -2.28
C VAL A 466 -8.26 17.82 -2.88
N VAL A 467 -8.62 16.75 -2.16
CA VAL A 467 -8.53 15.38 -2.67
C VAL A 467 -9.82 15.01 -3.40
N CYS A 468 -10.97 15.33 -2.80
CA CYS A 468 -12.26 15.19 -3.45
C CYS A 468 -13.28 16.17 -2.86
N ALA A 469 -14.26 16.55 -3.67
CA ALA A 469 -15.42 17.33 -3.28
C ALA A 469 -16.68 16.46 -3.45
N ARG A 470 -17.52 16.40 -2.43
CA ARG A 470 -18.76 15.61 -2.38
C ARG A 470 -19.89 16.45 -1.79
N GLU A 471 -21.10 15.93 -1.77
CA GLU A 471 -22.28 16.63 -1.23
C GLU A 471 -22.13 17.05 0.23
N PHE A 472 -21.45 16.24 1.05
CA PHE A 472 -21.23 16.53 2.47
C PHE A 472 -20.11 17.55 2.72
N GLY A 473 -19.30 17.89 1.71
CA GLY A 473 -18.17 18.81 1.84
C GLY A 473 -16.95 18.41 1.03
N CYS A 474 -15.81 19.03 1.34
CA CYS A 474 -14.53 18.78 0.69
C CYS A 474 -13.55 18.08 1.64
N ILE A 475 -12.86 17.04 1.14
CA ILE A 475 -11.74 16.44 1.85
C ILE A 475 -10.46 17.12 1.38
N VAL A 476 -9.74 17.71 2.33
CA VAL A 476 -8.48 18.42 2.10
C VAL A 476 -7.35 17.61 2.69
N LYS A 477 -6.27 17.47 1.93
CA LYS A 477 -5.05 16.78 2.35
C LYS A 477 -3.88 17.76 2.48
N PHE A 478 -3.00 17.45 3.42
CA PHE A 478 -1.80 18.21 3.74
C PHE A 478 -0.56 17.34 3.56
N TYR A 479 0.53 17.71 4.24
CA TYR A 479 1.79 17.00 4.22
C TYR A 479 1.66 15.69 5.02
N ASN A 480 2.48 14.69 4.68
CA ASN A 480 2.53 13.40 5.36
C ASN A 480 1.16 12.66 5.48
N ASP A 481 0.30 12.81 4.46
CA ASP A 481 -1.04 12.20 4.38
C ASP A 481 -2.08 12.63 5.44
N VAL A 482 -1.84 13.72 6.18
CA VAL A 482 -2.86 14.32 7.06
C VAL A 482 -4.06 14.77 6.24
N LYS A 483 -5.26 14.37 6.67
CA LYS A 483 -6.54 14.69 5.99
C LYS A 483 -7.48 15.40 6.96
N GLY A 484 -8.26 16.34 6.43
CA GLY A 484 -9.34 16.98 7.14
C GLY A 484 -10.58 17.18 6.27
N LEU A 485 -11.72 17.32 6.93
CA LEU A 485 -13.01 17.57 6.31
C LEU A 485 -13.37 19.05 6.44
N VAL A 486 -13.76 19.66 5.33
CA VAL A 486 -14.42 20.96 5.28
C VAL A 486 -15.91 20.71 5.02
N PRO A 487 -16.79 20.88 6.02
CA PRO A 487 -18.23 20.73 5.84
C PRO A 487 -18.79 21.73 4.82
N LYS A 488 -19.93 21.41 4.21
CA LYS A 488 -20.63 22.27 3.24
C LYS A 488 -20.81 23.72 3.72
N ASN A 489 -21.16 23.90 4.99
CA ASN A 489 -21.41 25.21 5.60
C ASN A 489 -20.15 26.06 5.74
N GLU A 490 -18.97 25.45 5.62
CA GLU A 490 -17.67 26.09 5.80
C GLU A 490 -16.90 26.27 4.47
N LEU A 491 -17.52 25.93 3.33
CA LEU A 491 -16.89 26.01 2.01
C LEU A 491 -16.80 27.45 1.45
N GLY A 492 -17.61 28.37 1.95
CA GLY A 492 -17.65 29.75 1.45
C GLY A 492 -18.56 30.63 2.27
N SER A 493 -18.48 31.95 2.06
CA SER A 493 -19.38 32.91 2.71
C SER A 493 -20.81 32.79 2.20
N GLU A 494 -20.99 32.36 0.95
CA GLU A 494 -22.28 32.05 0.34
C GLU A 494 -22.55 30.53 0.35
N PRO A 495 -23.82 30.11 0.49
CA PRO A 495 -24.17 28.69 0.50
C PRO A 495 -23.93 28.04 -0.87
N ILE A 496 -22.96 27.13 -0.94
CA ILE A 496 -22.61 26.39 -2.15
C ILE A 496 -23.46 25.12 -2.23
N SER A 497 -24.31 25.01 -3.26
CA SER A 497 -25.20 23.85 -3.46
C SER A 497 -24.47 22.60 -3.97
N CYS A 498 -23.50 22.75 -4.88
CA CYS A 498 -22.70 21.66 -5.49
C CYS A 498 -21.19 21.91 -5.34
N PRO A 499 -20.53 21.39 -4.28
CA PRO A 499 -19.09 21.57 -4.04
C PRO A 499 -18.19 21.05 -5.16
N ASP A 500 -18.62 19.99 -5.85
CA ASP A 500 -17.93 19.32 -6.96
C ASP A 500 -17.78 20.20 -8.22
N LYS A 501 -18.68 21.18 -8.41
CA LYS A 501 -18.61 22.13 -9.53
C LYS A 501 -17.70 23.32 -9.24
N VAL A 502 -17.50 23.65 -7.96
CA VAL A 502 -16.72 24.80 -7.51
C VAL A 502 -15.27 24.41 -7.24
N PHE A 503 -15.06 23.22 -6.66
CA PHE A 503 -13.75 22.72 -6.27
C PHE A 503 -13.36 21.48 -7.06
N PHE A 504 -12.14 21.46 -7.58
CA PHE A 504 -11.60 20.34 -8.35
C PHE A 504 -10.44 19.64 -7.61
N GLU A 505 -10.21 18.38 -7.93
CA GLU A 505 -9.14 17.59 -7.31
C GLU A 505 -7.75 18.19 -7.59
N GLY A 506 -6.96 18.35 -6.54
CA GLY A 506 -5.65 18.99 -6.56
C GLY A 506 -5.67 20.52 -6.46
N GLN A 507 -6.82 21.18 -6.35
CA GLN A 507 -6.88 22.61 -6.11
C GLN A 507 -6.29 22.95 -4.73
N VAL A 508 -5.38 23.93 -4.66
CA VAL A 508 -4.77 24.38 -3.40
C VAL A 508 -5.54 25.57 -2.86
N LEU A 509 -5.94 25.49 -1.59
CA LEU A 509 -6.72 26.50 -0.90
C LEU A 509 -6.11 26.80 0.47
N LYS A 510 -6.35 28.02 0.94
CA LYS A 510 -6.07 28.39 2.34
C LYS A 510 -7.21 27.89 3.20
N VAL A 511 -6.87 27.21 4.28
CA VAL A 511 -7.82 26.58 5.18
C VAL A 511 -7.48 26.91 6.62
N MET A 512 -8.49 27.09 7.45
CA MET A 512 -8.37 27.28 8.88
C MET A 512 -8.76 26.01 9.61
N VAL A 513 -7.98 25.62 10.62
CA VAL A 513 -8.32 24.51 11.53
C VAL A 513 -9.40 24.98 12.50
N LEU A 514 -10.56 24.32 12.52
CA LEU A 514 -11.61 24.59 13.50
C LEU A 514 -11.45 23.69 14.73
N LYS A 515 -11.29 22.39 14.50
CA LYS A 515 -11.22 21.37 15.55
C LYS A 515 -10.29 20.24 15.11
N CYS A 516 -9.48 19.72 16.03
CA CYS A 516 -8.63 18.56 15.81
C CYS A 516 -8.83 17.54 16.92
N GLU A 517 -8.95 16.27 16.56
CA GLU A 517 -9.00 15.10 17.45
C GLU A 517 -7.90 14.11 17.01
N PRO A 518 -6.66 14.24 17.53
CA PRO A 518 -5.51 13.47 17.06
C PRO A 518 -5.68 11.95 17.21
N GLN A 519 -6.29 11.49 18.32
CA GLN A 519 -6.50 10.06 18.59
C GLN A 519 -7.41 9.37 17.58
N GLN A 520 -8.29 10.13 16.91
CA GLN A 520 -9.23 9.63 15.91
C GLN A 520 -8.82 9.99 14.47
N GLU A 521 -7.67 10.64 14.29
CA GLU A 521 -7.22 11.20 13.00
C GLU A 521 -8.26 12.11 12.33
N ARG A 522 -9.08 12.79 13.14
CA ARG A 522 -10.17 13.65 12.68
C ARG A 522 -9.77 15.11 12.76
N LEU A 523 -9.87 15.80 11.64
CA LEU A 523 -9.56 17.22 11.51
C LEU A 523 -10.72 17.93 10.80
N LEU A 524 -11.30 18.92 11.46
CA LEU A 524 -12.37 19.77 10.93
C LEU A 524 -11.78 21.12 10.50
N LEU A 525 -12.11 21.53 9.28
CA LEU A 525 -11.51 22.67 8.60
C LEU A 525 -12.57 23.64 8.08
N SER A 526 -12.15 24.87 7.80
CA SER A 526 -12.97 25.89 7.14
C SER A 526 -12.20 26.61 6.03
N PHE A 527 -12.91 26.98 4.95
CA PHE A 527 -12.40 27.91 3.92
C PHE A 527 -12.66 29.38 4.27
N ARG A 528 -13.42 29.66 5.35
CA ARG A 528 -13.67 31.01 5.85
C ARG A 528 -12.47 31.46 6.69
N LEU A 529 -11.75 32.46 6.21
CA LEU A 529 -10.52 32.95 6.86
C LEU A 529 -10.74 34.10 7.85
N SER A 530 -11.99 34.56 8.02
CA SER A 530 -12.31 35.69 8.89
C SER A 530 -12.42 35.26 10.36
N SER A 531 -11.51 35.76 11.19
CA SER A 531 -11.44 35.59 12.64
C SER A 531 -12.41 36.49 13.44
N LYS A 532 -13.54 36.91 12.84
CA LYS A 532 -14.65 37.38 13.66
C LYS A 532 -15.43 36.14 14.05
N PRO A 533 -15.51 35.77 15.35
CA PRO A 533 -16.75 35.17 15.79
C PRO A 533 -17.82 36.16 15.30
N GLY A 534 -18.76 35.71 14.46
CA GLY A 534 -20.06 36.36 14.48
C GLY A 534 -20.46 36.49 15.96
N PRO A 535 -21.26 37.52 16.33
CA PRO A 535 -21.73 37.62 17.71
C PRO A 535 -22.11 36.24 18.16
N GLU A 536 -21.69 35.86 19.38
CA GLU A 536 -22.20 34.66 19.99
C GLU A 536 -23.71 34.67 19.77
N ASP A 537 -24.17 33.91 18.77
CA ASP A 537 -25.40 33.17 18.91
C ASP A 537 -25.04 32.15 19.98
N LYS A 538 -24.98 32.66 21.21
CA LYS A 538 -25.78 32.12 22.28
C LYS A 538 -27.00 31.58 21.57
N TRP A 539 -27.02 30.28 21.38
CA TRP A 539 -28.26 29.57 21.30
C TRP A 539 -28.92 29.76 22.67
N LYS A 540 -29.39 31.00 22.92
CA LYS A 540 -30.66 31.20 23.57
C LYS A 540 -31.59 30.41 22.67
N CYS A 541 -31.92 29.23 23.16
CA CYS A 541 -33.23 28.66 22.97
C CYS A 541 -34.25 29.75 23.31
N THR A 542 -34.52 30.69 22.41
CA THR A 542 -35.92 31.08 22.23
C THR A 542 -36.55 29.81 21.66
N PRO A 543 -37.45 29.16 22.39
CA PRO A 543 -38.16 28.01 21.88
C PRO A 543 -38.98 28.51 20.70
N LYS A 544 -38.43 28.39 19.49
CA LYS A 544 -39.28 28.01 18.38
C LYS A 544 -39.63 26.57 18.70
N GLU A 545 -40.90 26.39 19.02
CA GLU A 545 -41.52 25.14 19.41
C GLU A 545 -40.76 23.98 18.81
N LYS A 546 -40.23 23.12 19.70
CA LYS A 546 -40.15 21.72 19.33
C LYS A 546 -41.52 21.41 18.76
N GLN A 547 -41.64 21.20 17.45
CA GLN A 547 -42.69 20.31 17.00
C GLN A 547 -42.42 19.04 17.79
N GLU A 548 -43.25 18.81 18.81
CA GLU A 548 -43.23 17.57 19.56
C GLU A 548 -43.21 16.45 18.53
N VAL A 549 -42.23 15.56 18.67
CA VAL A 549 -42.12 14.38 17.82
C VAL A 549 -43.39 13.56 18.05
N LYS A 550 -44.40 13.77 17.20
CA LYS A 550 -45.67 13.03 17.22
C LYS A 550 -45.49 11.62 16.70
N TYR A 551 -44.56 11.42 15.76
CA TYR A 551 -44.42 10.18 15.01
C TYR A 551 -43.31 9.31 15.56
N GLN A 552 -43.61 8.03 15.80
CA GLN A 552 -42.63 7.04 16.23
C GLN A 552 -41.99 6.35 15.02
N ILE A 553 -40.71 5.97 15.12
CA ILE A 553 -40.04 5.20 14.07
C ILE A 553 -40.80 3.89 13.84
N GLY A 554 -41.17 3.63 12.59
CA GLY A 554 -42.00 2.49 12.18
C GLY A 554 -43.45 2.81 11.87
N GLU A 555 -43.92 4.02 12.15
CA GLU A 555 -45.28 4.46 11.79
C GLU A 555 -45.43 4.60 10.26
N ILE A 556 -46.59 4.19 9.72
CA ILE A 556 -46.89 4.17 8.30
C ILE A 556 -47.92 5.26 8.02
N VAL A 557 -47.58 6.16 7.12
CA VAL A 557 -48.40 7.33 6.75
C VAL A 557 -48.51 7.47 5.24
N ASP A 558 -49.57 8.12 4.77
CA ASP A 558 -49.71 8.55 3.38
C ASP A 558 -49.12 9.95 3.18
N VAL A 559 -48.39 10.17 2.08
CA VAL A 559 -47.68 11.44 1.84
C VAL A 559 -47.95 12.00 0.46
N LYS A 560 -47.93 13.32 0.33
CA LYS A 560 -48.09 14.04 -0.94
C LYS A 560 -46.78 14.68 -1.38
N ILE A 561 -46.41 14.54 -2.64
CA ILE A 561 -45.17 15.10 -3.17
C ILE A 561 -45.30 16.62 -3.30
N LEU A 562 -44.39 17.36 -2.67
CA LEU A 562 -44.29 18.81 -2.79
C LEU A 562 -43.31 19.19 -3.90
N LYS A 563 -42.08 18.66 -3.82
CA LYS A 563 -40.99 19.00 -4.76
C LYS A 563 -40.13 17.80 -5.10
N LYS A 564 -39.70 17.75 -6.35
CA LYS A 564 -38.72 16.78 -6.83
C LYS A 564 -37.32 17.38 -6.89
N LYS A 565 -36.34 16.71 -6.27
CA LYS A 565 -34.92 17.08 -6.29
C LYS A 565 -34.08 15.91 -6.83
N ASP A 566 -32.84 16.19 -7.21
CA ASP A 566 -31.95 15.21 -7.87
C ASP A 566 -31.70 13.93 -7.05
N ASN A 567 -31.76 14.03 -5.71
CA ASN A 567 -31.43 12.92 -4.80
C ASN A 567 -32.64 12.36 -4.01
N GLY A 568 -33.87 12.81 -4.30
CA GLY A 568 -35.06 12.37 -3.59
C GLY A 568 -36.28 13.27 -3.78
N LEU A 569 -37.32 13.01 -2.99
CA LEU A 569 -38.60 13.70 -3.02
C LEU A 569 -38.85 14.39 -1.68
N GLU A 570 -39.26 15.65 -1.73
CA GLU A 570 -39.78 16.40 -0.58
C GLU A 570 -41.28 16.22 -0.55
N VAL A 571 -41.82 15.73 0.56
CA VAL A 571 -43.23 15.30 0.69
C VAL A 571 -43.88 15.90 1.94
N SER A 572 -45.19 16.11 1.91
CA SER A 572 -46.00 16.47 3.09
C SER A 572 -46.77 15.26 3.57
N ILE A 573 -46.76 14.99 4.89
CA ILE A 573 -47.58 13.93 5.49
C ILE A 573 -49.05 14.37 5.48
N LEU A 574 -49.96 13.52 4.99
CA LEU A 574 -51.37 13.88 4.78
C LEU A 574 -52.28 13.69 6.01
N GLU A 575 -51.79 13.02 7.05
CA GLU A 575 -52.61 12.60 8.20
C GLU A 575 -52.79 13.67 9.28
N ASP A 576 -52.08 14.80 9.21
CA ASP A 576 -52.26 15.94 10.12
C ASP A 576 -52.51 17.23 9.35
N GLY A 577 -53.39 18.10 9.87
CA GLY A 577 -53.69 19.42 9.32
C GLY A 577 -52.51 20.41 9.32
N ASP A 578 -51.37 20.00 9.88
CA ASP A 578 -50.08 20.67 9.79
C ASP A 578 -49.27 20.05 8.62
N ASN A 579 -48.84 20.88 7.66
CA ASN A 579 -47.98 20.47 6.55
C ASN A 579 -46.57 20.08 7.06
N VAL A 580 -46.43 18.92 7.72
CA VAL A 580 -45.13 18.39 8.15
C VAL A 580 -44.37 17.95 6.91
N VAL A 581 -43.23 18.62 6.66
CA VAL A 581 -42.37 18.38 5.51
C VAL A 581 -41.36 17.27 5.83
N ALA A 582 -41.36 16.23 5.02
CA ALA A 582 -40.48 15.08 5.13
C ALA A 582 -39.75 14.80 3.81
N TRP A 583 -38.76 13.90 3.88
CA TRP A 583 -37.87 13.59 2.78
C TRP A 583 -37.82 12.09 2.49
N ILE A 584 -38.06 11.70 1.23
CA ILE A 584 -37.88 10.33 0.75
C ILE A 584 -36.66 10.31 -0.19
N PRO A 585 -35.54 9.69 0.21
CA PRO A 585 -34.42 9.49 -0.70
C PRO A 585 -34.82 8.64 -1.91
N MET A 586 -34.25 8.89 -3.09
CA MET A 586 -34.57 8.13 -4.31
C MET A 586 -34.41 6.61 -4.12
N LEU A 587 -33.39 6.18 -3.36
CA LEU A 587 -33.09 4.76 -3.10
C LEU A 587 -34.12 4.08 -2.17
N HIS A 588 -34.98 4.85 -1.51
CA HIS A 588 -36.01 4.38 -0.60
C HIS A 588 -37.41 4.35 -1.22
N LEU A 589 -37.54 4.60 -2.53
CA LEU A 589 -38.82 4.54 -3.24
C LEU A 589 -39.31 3.12 -3.50
N SER A 590 -38.39 2.17 -3.70
CA SER A 590 -38.70 0.77 -3.97
C SER A 590 -37.59 -0.15 -3.44
N ASP A 591 -37.91 -1.43 -3.23
CA ASP A 591 -36.92 -2.46 -2.94
C ASP A 591 -36.02 -2.75 -4.15
N PHE A 592 -36.52 -2.49 -5.36
CA PHE A 592 -35.81 -2.70 -6.61
C PHE A 592 -35.21 -1.37 -7.11
N ILE A 593 -33.89 -1.36 -7.29
CA ILE A 593 -33.14 -0.16 -7.69
C ILE A 593 -33.55 0.33 -9.08
N ALA A 594 -33.80 -0.59 -10.02
CA ALA A 594 -34.24 -0.25 -11.37
C ALA A 594 -35.62 0.45 -11.35
N THR A 595 -36.54 -0.07 -10.56
CA THR A 595 -37.88 0.49 -10.33
C THR A 595 -37.81 1.84 -9.63
N SER A 596 -36.92 2.01 -8.64
CA SER A 596 -36.75 3.27 -7.90
C SER A 596 -36.40 4.45 -8.82
N LYS A 597 -35.53 4.23 -9.80
CA LYS A 597 -35.18 5.25 -10.82
C LYS A 597 -36.36 5.59 -11.72
N LEU A 598 -37.14 4.58 -12.13
CA LEU A 598 -38.34 4.77 -12.95
C LEU A 598 -39.42 5.53 -12.18
N GLN A 599 -39.72 5.13 -10.94
CA GLN A 599 -40.69 5.83 -10.08
C GLN A 599 -40.29 7.28 -9.84
N TRP A 600 -39.03 7.54 -9.47
CA TRP A 600 -38.56 8.92 -9.34
C TRP A 600 -38.76 9.71 -10.63
N HIS A 601 -38.47 9.13 -11.81
CA HIS A 601 -38.64 9.81 -13.09
C HIS A 601 -40.10 10.18 -13.40
N PHE A 602 -41.05 9.28 -13.13
CA PHE A 602 -42.47 9.46 -13.51
C PHE A 602 -43.35 10.12 -12.46
N LEU A 603 -42.94 10.16 -11.18
CA LEU A 603 -43.67 10.88 -10.15
C LEU A 603 -43.62 12.40 -10.36
N GLN A 604 -44.77 13.05 -10.15
CA GLN A 604 -44.95 14.49 -10.31
C GLN A 604 -45.27 15.18 -8.98
N GLU A 605 -45.06 16.49 -8.93
CA GLU A 605 -45.47 17.32 -7.80
C GLU A 605 -47.00 17.26 -7.65
N GLY A 606 -47.49 16.95 -6.45
CA GLY A 606 -48.90 16.78 -6.14
C GLY A 606 -49.40 15.32 -6.10
N ASP A 607 -48.62 14.35 -6.57
CA ASP A 607 -48.97 12.93 -6.46
C ASP A 607 -48.97 12.47 -5.00
N VAL A 608 -49.85 11.53 -4.66
CA VAL A 608 -49.95 10.92 -3.32
C VAL A 608 -49.32 9.54 -3.34
N LEU A 609 -48.37 9.31 -2.43
CA LEU A 609 -47.69 8.05 -2.20
C LEU A 609 -48.28 7.38 -0.95
N PRO A 610 -48.97 6.25 -1.11
CA PRO A 610 -49.53 5.53 0.03
C PRO A 610 -48.49 4.64 0.73
N ARG A 611 -48.73 4.37 2.01
CA ARG A 611 -47.97 3.42 2.84
C ARG A 611 -46.46 3.69 2.89
N VAL A 612 -46.07 4.88 3.33
CA VAL A 612 -44.67 5.25 3.52
C VAL A 612 -44.33 5.22 5.01
N MET A 613 -43.23 4.57 5.37
CA MET A 613 -42.83 4.39 6.78
C MET A 613 -41.84 5.45 7.24
N TYR A 614 -42.01 5.91 8.48
CA TYR A 614 -41.04 6.75 9.18
C TYR A 614 -39.77 5.96 9.52
N LEU A 615 -38.64 6.33 8.91
CA LEU A 615 -37.38 5.58 9.03
C LEU A 615 -36.46 6.13 10.12
N SER A 616 -36.24 7.45 10.16
CA SER A 616 -35.36 8.08 11.16
C SER A 616 -35.52 9.60 11.19
N ASP A 617 -35.32 10.19 12.38
CA ASP A 617 -35.10 11.63 12.54
C ASP A 617 -33.60 11.94 12.56
N LYS A 618 -33.12 12.82 11.67
CA LYS A 618 -31.74 13.32 11.67
C LYS A 618 -31.65 14.81 12.03
N GLY A 619 -32.64 15.35 12.74
CA GLY A 619 -32.63 16.70 13.32
C GLY A 619 -32.87 17.86 12.34
N GLU A 620 -32.50 17.72 11.06
CA GLU A 620 -32.82 18.72 10.02
C GLU A 620 -34.01 18.31 9.13
N HIS A 621 -34.25 17.01 8.91
CA HIS A 621 -35.35 16.49 8.08
C HIS A 621 -35.81 15.10 8.54
N ILE A 622 -37.12 14.85 8.51
CA ILE A 622 -37.74 13.54 8.70
C ILE A 622 -37.45 12.66 7.47
N ILE A 623 -36.85 11.48 7.65
CA ILE A 623 -36.58 10.55 6.56
C ILE A 623 -37.64 9.46 6.52
N LEU A 624 -38.24 9.28 5.35
CA LEU A 624 -39.28 8.29 5.09
C LEU A 624 -38.80 7.23 4.09
N SER A 625 -39.38 6.03 4.16
CA SER A 625 -39.05 4.88 3.31
C SER A 625 -40.30 4.17 2.80
N ARG A 626 -40.34 3.90 1.49
CA ARG A 626 -41.39 3.14 0.80
C ARG A 626 -40.96 1.71 0.44
N LYS A 627 -39.83 1.25 0.97
CA LYS A 627 -39.33 -0.13 0.79
C LYS A 627 -40.25 -1.13 1.47
N SER A 628 -41.10 -1.82 0.70
CA SER A 628 -42.08 -2.80 1.18
C SER A 628 -41.47 -3.91 2.02
N SER A 629 -40.30 -4.45 1.67
CA SER A 629 -39.65 -5.49 2.48
C SER A 629 -39.23 -4.98 3.86
N VAL A 630 -38.82 -3.72 3.96
CA VAL A 630 -38.47 -3.08 5.24
C VAL A 630 -39.74 -2.75 6.04
N ILE A 631 -40.80 -2.30 5.36
CA ILE A 631 -42.11 -2.03 5.98
C ILE A 631 -42.70 -3.32 6.54
N SER A 632 -42.72 -4.41 5.77
CA SER A 632 -43.20 -5.72 6.21
C SER A 632 -42.39 -6.23 7.40
N ALA A 633 -41.06 -6.09 7.37
CA ALA A 633 -40.22 -6.51 8.49
C ALA A 633 -40.54 -5.75 9.80
N VAL A 634 -40.87 -4.45 9.71
CA VAL A 634 -41.31 -3.67 10.87
C VAL A 634 -42.71 -4.08 11.34
N GLN A 635 -43.64 -4.39 10.42
CA GLN A 635 -44.99 -4.86 10.75
C GLN A 635 -45.01 -6.25 11.40
N GLU A 636 -44.05 -7.11 11.03
CA GLU A 636 -43.89 -8.48 11.55
C GLU A 636 -42.98 -8.54 12.81
N GLU A 637 -42.58 -7.38 13.35
CA GLU A 637 -41.65 -7.23 14.48
C GLU A 637 -40.29 -7.95 14.29
N GLN A 638 -39.89 -8.21 13.04
CA GLN A 638 -38.59 -8.81 12.66
C GLN A 638 -37.48 -7.73 12.56
N VAL A 639 -37.46 -6.79 13.51
CA VAL A 639 -36.56 -5.64 13.52
C VAL A 639 -36.02 -5.38 14.92
N VAL A 640 -34.78 -4.92 14.99
CA VAL A 640 -34.12 -4.56 16.25
C VAL A 640 -34.23 -3.05 16.48
N ARG A 641 -34.73 -2.64 17.65
CA ARG A 641 -34.92 -1.21 17.97
C ARG A 641 -33.68 -0.59 18.59
N SER A 642 -32.85 -1.41 19.25
CA SER A 642 -31.63 -0.99 19.91
C SER A 642 -30.49 -2.00 19.70
N PHE A 643 -29.24 -1.55 19.83
CA PHE A 643 -28.05 -2.41 19.70
C PHE A 643 -28.04 -3.56 20.73
N SER A 644 -28.66 -3.35 21.89
CA SER A 644 -28.73 -4.33 22.99
C SER A 644 -29.68 -5.51 22.73
N GLU A 645 -30.59 -5.39 21.77
CA GLU A 645 -31.53 -6.46 21.40
C GLU A 645 -30.95 -7.44 20.37
N ILE A 646 -29.77 -7.14 19.82
CA ILE A 646 -29.17 -7.93 18.76
C ILE A 646 -28.53 -9.17 19.38
N GLN A 647 -28.89 -10.35 18.87
CA GLN A 647 -28.27 -11.62 19.24
C GLN A 647 -27.63 -12.29 18.03
N PRO A 648 -26.46 -12.94 18.19
CA PRO A 648 -25.88 -13.78 17.14
C PRO A 648 -26.88 -14.84 16.66
N GLY A 649 -27.05 -14.95 15.35
CA GLY A 649 -27.96 -15.89 14.70
C GLY A 649 -29.27 -15.28 14.18
N MET A 650 -29.63 -14.06 14.58
CA MET A 650 -30.84 -13.37 14.10
C MET A 650 -30.77 -13.04 12.59
N LEU A 651 -31.90 -13.16 11.90
CA LEU A 651 -32.08 -12.70 10.52
C LEU A 651 -32.76 -11.34 10.54
N LEU A 652 -32.11 -10.33 9.94
CA LEU A 652 -32.59 -8.95 9.91
C LEU A 652 -32.67 -8.45 8.47
N THR A 653 -33.77 -7.77 8.15
CA THR A 653 -33.96 -7.14 6.84
C THR A 653 -33.45 -5.69 6.89
N GLY A 654 -32.46 -5.39 6.04
CA GLY A 654 -31.85 -4.07 5.96
C GLY A 654 -31.61 -3.65 4.51
N TYR A 655 -30.93 -2.52 4.33
CA TYR A 655 -30.56 -2.01 3.02
C TYR A 655 -29.08 -1.64 2.97
N VAL A 656 -28.46 -1.82 1.81
CA VAL A 656 -27.03 -1.55 1.60
C VAL A 656 -26.80 -0.04 1.64
N ARG A 657 -26.13 0.45 2.68
CA ARG A 657 -25.75 1.87 2.82
C ARG A 657 -24.53 2.23 2.00
N ASN A 658 -23.52 1.35 1.99
CA ASN A 658 -22.28 1.59 1.26
C ASN A 658 -21.57 0.28 0.89
N VAL A 659 -20.87 0.27 -0.24
CA VAL A 659 -20.09 -0.87 -0.74
C VAL A 659 -18.62 -0.48 -0.82
N MET A 660 -17.78 -1.11 0.00
CA MET A 660 -16.33 -0.95 0.01
C MET A 660 -15.64 -2.18 -0.62
N PRO A 661 -14.37 -2.07 -1.05
CA PRO A 661 -13.63 -3.21 -1.60
C PRO A 661 -13.48 -4.40 -0.64
N PHE A 662 -13.48 -4.14 0.67
CA PHE A 662 -13.30 -5.16 1.71
C PHE A 662 -14.63 -5.67 2.31
N GLY A 663 -15.75 -4.98 2.09
CA GLY A 663 -16.96 -5.18 2.88
C GLY A 663 -18.16 -4.35 2.41
N VAL A 664 -19.37 -4.83 2.71
CA VAL A 664 -20.65 -4.15 2.43
C VAL A 664 -21.27 -3.73 3.75
N PHE A 665 -21.64 -2.46 3.87
CA PHE A 665 -22.31 -1.93 5.05
C PHE A 665 -23.82 -1.96 4.83
N VAL A 666 -24.52 -2.64 5.73
CA VAL A 666 -25.98 -2.76 5.73
C VAL A 666 -26.52 -1.95 6.90
N GLU A 667 -27.51 -1.10 6.63
CA GLU A 667 -28.24 -0.32 7.62
C GLU A 667 -29.62 -0.93 7.82
N PHE A 668 -30.00 -1.13 9.08
CA PHE A 668 -31.30 -1.64 9.50
C PHE A 668 -32.19 -0.47 9.93
N PRO A 669 -33.51 -0.70 10.05
CA PRO A 669 -34.41 0.25 10.72
C PRO A 669 -33.87 0.65 12.10
N PHE A 670 -34.23 1.84 12.58
CA PHE A 670 -33.75 2.41 13.85
C PHE A 670 -32.24 2.76 13.89
N GLY A 671 -31.54 2.74 12.74
CA GLY A 671 -30.19 3.30 12.59
C GLY A 671 -29.04 2.37 12.97
N VAL A 672 -29.32 1.10 13.25
CA VAL A 672 -28.30 0.06 13.48
C VAL A 672 -27.56 -0.26 12.18
N THR A 673 -26.23 -0.33 12.22
CA THR A 673 -25.41 -0.66 11.06
C THR A 673 -24.54 -1.89 11.31
N GLY A 674 -24.44 -2.78 10.32
CA GLY A 674 -23.54 -3.93 10.34
C GLY A 674 -22.66 -4.03 9.09
N LEU A 675 -21.55 -4.74 9.22
CA LEU A 675 -20.57 -4.97 8.17
C LEU A 675 -20.59 -6.43 7.74
N ALA A 676 -20.83 -6.68 6.45
CA ALA A 676 -20.62 -7.97 5.83
C ALA A 676 -19.23 -7.99 5.14
N PRO A 677 -18.24 -8.75 5.64
CA PRO A 677 -16.94 -8.88 4.98
C PRO A 677 -17.06 -9.72 3.70
N LYS A 678 -16.07 -9.60 2.79
CA LYS A 678 -16.07 -10.25 1.47
C LYS A 678 -16.36 -11.76 1.50
N VAL A 679 -15.89 -12.46 2.55
CA VAL A 679 -16.07 -13.91 2.75
C VAL A 679 -17.52 -14.28 3.10
N SER A 680 -18.28 -13.35 3.66
CA SER A 680 -19.64 -13.53 4.14
C SER A 680 -20.68 -12.85 3.23
N MET A 681 -20.32 -12.53 1.99
CA MET A 681 -21.21 -11.83 1.05
C MET A 681 -22.02 -12.75 0.13
N SER A 682 -21.46 -13.90 -0.23
CA SER A 682 -22.00 -14.77 -1.29
C SER A 682 -21.48 -16.19 -1.09
N ASP A 683 -22.27 -17.17 -1.54
CA ASP A 683 -21.89 -18.59 -1.55
C ASP A 683 -20.82 -18.91 -2.60
N LYS A 684 -20.59 -17.98 -3.53
CA LYS A 684 -19.56 -18.05 -4.57
C LYS A 684 -18.46 -17.04 -4.30
N PHE A 685 -17.24 -17.36 -4.75
CA PHE A 685 -16.09 -16.47 -4.64
C PHE A 685 -16.36 -15.14 -5.35
N VAL A 686 -16.27 -14.05 -4.60
CA VAL A 686 -16.50 -12.68 -5.09
C VAL A 686 -15.17 -12.12 -5.58
N THR A 687 -15.05 -11.74 -6.85
CA THR A 687 -13.87 -11.02 -7.36
C THR A 687 -13.93 -9.55 -6.92
N ASP A 688 -15.03 -8.86 -7.25
CA ASP A 688 -15.29 -7.46 -6.89
C ASP A 688 -16.66 -7.30 -6.19
N THR A 689 -16.68 -6.52 -5.11
CA THR A 689 -17.88 -6.32 -4.27
C THR A 689 -18.96 -5.49 -4.97
N LYS A 690 -18.57 -4.62 -5.90
CA LYS A 690 -19.48 -3.77 -6.69
C LYS A 690 -20.28 -4.53 -7.74
N ASP A 691 -19.81 -5.70 -8.15
CA ASP A 691 -20.50 -6.51 -9.16
C ASP A 691 -21.69 -7.27 -8.56
N HIS A 692 -21.70 -7.45 -7.23
CA HIS A 692 -22.66 -8.30 -6.53
C HIS A 692 -23.71 -7.49 -5.74
N PHE A 693 -23.33 -6.32 -5.22
CA PHE A 693 -24.21 -5.47 -4.43
C PHE A 693 -24.19 -4.02 -4.91
N VAL A 694 -25.35 -3.38 -4.90
CA VAL A 694 -25.51 -1.97 -5.27
C VAL A 694 -26.03 -1.18 -4.05
N VAL A 695 -25.58 0.05 -3.88
CA VAL A 695 -26.04 0.94 -2.80
C VAL A 695 -27.56 1.16 -2.93
N GLY A 696 -28.28 1.00 -1.83
CA GLY A 696 -29.73 1.05 -1.75
C GLY A 696 -30.45 -0.30 -1.96
N GLN A 697 -29.73 -1.38 -2.27
CA GLN A 697 -30.32 -2.71 -2.40
C GLN A 697 -30.84 -3.21 -1.05
N THR A 698 -32.07 -3.73 -1.02
CA THR A 698 -32.61 -4.40 0.17
C THR A 698 -32.00 -5.79 0.29
N VAL A 699 -31.51 -6.16 1.47
CA VAL A 699 -30.84 -7.44 1.74
C VAL A 699 -31.30 -8.02 3.08
N ILE A 700 -31.35 -9.35 3.17
CA ILE A 700 -31.54 -10.07 4.44
C ILE A 700 -30.15 -10.46 4.93
N ALA A 701 -29.86 -10.14 6.19
CA ALA A 701 -28.55 -10.35 6.79
C ALA A 701 -28.68 -11.15 8.09
N LYS A 702 -27.84 -12.18 8.23
CA LYS A 702 -27.69 -12.94 9.47
C LYS A 702 -26.62 -12.32 10.35
N VAL A 703 -26.92 -12.11 11.63
CA VAL A 703 -25.94 -11.63 12.61
C VAL A 703 -24.97 -12.76 12.95
N MET A 704 -23.67 -12.56 12.74
CA MET A 704 -22.64 -13.55 13.04
C MET A 704 -22.01 -13.33 14.41
N SER A 705 -21.58 -12.10 14.67
CA SER A 705 -20.96 -11.71 15.93
C SER A 705 -21.15 -10.22 16.19
N ILE A 706 -21.09 -9.86 17.46
CA ILE A 706 -21.35 -8.51 17.96
C ILE A 706 -20.14 -8.09 18.78
N ASP A 707 -19.59 -6.92 18.48
CA ASP A 707 -18.53 -6.27 19.24
C ASP A 707 -19.17 -5.08 19.98
N GLU A 708 -19.48 -5.29 21.26
CA GLU A 708 -20.17 -4.32 22.12
C GLU A 708 -19.32 -3.08 22.43
N GLU A 709 -18.00 -3.24 22.57
CA GLU A 709 -17.08 -2.14 22.88
C GLU A 709 -16.98 -1.13 21.73
N LYS A 710 -17.02 -1.61 20.48
CA LYS A 710 -16.90 -0.77 19.28
C LYS A 710 -18.25 -0.47 18.61
N GLN A 711 -19.35 -0.99 19.14
CA GLN A 711 -20.70 -0.92 18.54
C GLN A 711 -20.71 -1.41 17.09
N ARG A 712 -20.09 -2.57 16.82
CA ARG A 712 -20.00 -3.16 15.48
C ARG A 712 -20.69 -4.50 15.41
N VAL A 713 -21.48 -4.71 14.37
CA VAL A 713 -22.15 -5.98 14.08
C VAL A 713 -21.54 -6.60 12.82
N LEU A 714 -21.07 -7.83 12.90
CA LEU A 714 -20.61 -8.60 11.74
C LEU A 714 -21.79 -9.39 11.17
N LEU A 715 -21.99 -9.26 9.86
CA LEU A 715 -23.13 -9.81 9.14
C LEU A 715 -22.70 -10.86 8.13
N ASN A 716 -23.61 -11.79 7.84
CA ASN A 716 -23.54 -12.72 6.72
C ASN A 716 -24.72 -12.47 5.77
N LEU A 717 -24.43 -12.42 4.47
CA LEU A 717 -25.37 -12.19 3.37
C LEU A 717 -25.46 -13.39 2.42
N LYS A 718 -24.83 -14.52 2.77
CA LYS A 718 -24.92 -15.77 2.00
C LYS A 718 -26.35 -16.25 1.91
N VAL A 719 -26.79 -16.58 0.69
CA VAL A 719 -28.16 -17.05 0.45
C VAL A 719 -28.41 -18.36 1.18
N SER A 720 -27.41 -19.26 1.23
CA SER A 720 -27.48 -20.54 1.95
C SER A 720 -27.71 -20.41 3.47
N GLU A 721 -27.29 -19.29 4.08
CA GLU A 721 -27.39 -19.06 5.52
C GLU A 721 -28.50 -18.09 5.90
N CYS A 722 -29.02 -17.32 4.94
CA CYS A 722 -30.08 -16.33 5.13
C CYS A 722 -31.46 -16.80 4.68
N SER A 723 -31.59 -18.00 4.09
CA SER A 723 -32.89 -18.59 3.74
C SER A 723 -33.54 -19.26 4.96
N SER A 724 -34.72 -18.80 5.37
CA SER A 724 -35.63 -19.57 6.20
C SER A 724 -36.19 -20.76 5.41
N GLY A 725 -36.75 -21.77 6.09
CA GLY A 725 -37.16 -23.06 5.51
C GLY A 725 -38.24 -23.02 4.41
N ASP A 726 -38.73 -21.84 4.02
CA ASP A 726 -39.84 -21.65 3.06
C ASP A 726 -39.45 -20.73 1.87
N SER A 727 -38.17 -20.79 1.45
CA SER A 727 -37.56 -19.96 0.38
C SER A 727 -38.36 -19.83 -0.93
N ALA A 728 -39.23 -20.79 -1.26
CA ALA A 728 -40.08 -20.75 -2.45
C ALA A 728 -41.23 -19.73 -2.32
N ALA A 729 -41.85 -19.61 -1.14
CA ALA A 729 -42.94 -18.66 -0.89
C ALA A 729 -42.44 -17.21 -0.91
N ASP A 730 -41.29 -16.95 -0.28
CA ASP A 730 -40.66 -15.62 -0.24
C ASP A 730 -40.25 -15.14 -1.62
N SER A 731 -39.69 -16.04 -2.45
CA SER A 731 -39.33 -15.74 -3.83
C SER A 731 -40.55 -15.38 -4.69
N VAL A 732 -41.67 -16.07 -4.48
CA VAL A 732 -42.95 -15.79 -5.18
C VAL A 732 -43.56 -14.47 -4.69
N ALA A 733 -43.50 -14.17 -3.39
CA ALA A 733 -43.97 -12.91 -2.83
C ALA A 733 -43.18 -11.70 -3.37
N LEU A 734 -41.85 -11.79 -3.41
CA LEU A 734 -40.97 -10.76 -3.95
C LEU A 734 -41.23 -10.53 -5.46
N LEU A 735 -41.46 -11.60 -6.22
CA LEU A 735 -41.78 -11.53 -7.64
C LEU A 735 -43.16 -10.89 -7.88
N ASN A 736 -44.17 -11.24 -7.07
CA ASN A 736 -45.50 -10.63 -7.15
C ASN A 736 -45.46 -9.13 -6.79
N GLN A 737 -44.66 -8.75 -5.80
CA GLN A 737 -44.42 -7.35 -5.45
C GLN A 737 -43.77 -6.59 -6.61
N TYR A 738 -42.75 -7.16 -7.23
CA TYR A 738 -42.12 -6.59 -8.43
C TYR A 738 -43.12 -6.36 -9.57
N PHE A 739 -43.98 -7.35 -9.86
CA PHE A 739 -45.01 -7.19 -10.88
C PHE A 739 -46.07 -6.13 -10.54
N LYS A 740 -46.39 -5.95 -9.25
CA LYS A 740 -47.29 -4.90 -8.78
C LYS A 740 -46.69 -3.51 -9.00
N GLU A 741 -45.42 -3.31 -8.63
CA GLU A 741 -44.70 -2.04 -8.83
C GLU A 741 -44.54 -1.71 -10.32
N LEU A 742 -44.27 -2.71 -11.18
CA LEU A 742 -44.22 -2.51 -12.63
C LEU A 742 -45.58 -2.13 -13.22
N LYS A 743 -46.69 -2.66 -12.69
CA LYS A 743 -48.05 -2.24 -13.11
C LYS A 743 -48.30 -0.79 -12.71
N GLU A 744 -47.91 -0.39 -11.51
CA GLU A 744 -48.02 1.00 -11.04
C GLU A 744 -47.21 1.97 -11.91
N ILE A 745 -45.96 1.63 -12.24
CA ILE A 745 -45.14 2.43 -13.17
C ILE A 745 -45.79 2.51 -14.56
N LYS A 746 -46.37 1.42 -15.07
CA LYS A 746 -47.06 1.43 -16.37
C LYS A 746 -48.26 2.38 -16.39
N GLU A 747 -49.02 2.46 -15.29
CA GLU A 747 -50.10 3.43 -15.17
C GLU A 747 -49.58 4.87 -15.09
N LEU A 748 -48.47 5.12 -14.39
CA LEU A 748 -47.80 6.43 -14.35
C LEU A 748 -47.25 6.83 -15.73
N LEU A 749 -46.63 5.89 -16.46
CA LEU A 749 -46.16 6.05 -17.84
C LEU A 749 -47.30 6.46 -18.80
N ARG A 750 -48.49 5.87 -18.61
CA ARG A 750 -49.67 6.15 -19.43
C ARG A 750 -50.15 7.60 -19.31
N ARG A 751 -49.91 8.26 -18.18
CA ARG A 751 -50.22 9.69 -17.97
C ARG A 751 -49.23 10.62 -18.70
N GLY A 752 -47.97 10.22 -18.84
CA GLY A 752 -46.91 11.06 -19.41
C GLY A 752 -46.64 10.87 -20.91
N LYS A 753 -46.42 9.63 -21.37
CA LYS A 753 -46.05 9.31 -22.76
C LYS A 753 -46.77 8.04 -23.23
N PRO A 754 -48.02 8.13 -23.73
CA PRO A 754 -48.82 6.94 -24.07
C PRO A 754 -48.19 6.05 -25.16
N SER A 755 -47.40 6.63 -26.06
CA SER A 755 -46.76 5.93 -27.19
C SER A 755 -45.69 4.90 -26.78
N ILE A 756 -45.09 5.02 -25.59
CA ILE A 756 -44.12 4.03 -25.06
C ILE A 756 -44.84 2.75 -24.63
N CYS A 757 -46.02 2.87 -24.01
CA CYS A 757 -46.80 1.74 -23.52
C CYS A 757 -47.36 0.85 -24.64
N GLU A 758 -47.49 1.39 -25.86
CA GLU A 758 -47.93 0.62 -27.03
C GLU A 758 -46.83 -0.28 -27.61
N LEU A 759 -45.57 -0.09 -27.22
CA LEU A 759 -44.41 -0.86 -27.68
C LEU A 759 -43.99 -1.86 -26.62
N VAL A 760 -44.15 -3.15 -26.93
CA VAL A 760 -43.70 -4.25 -26.09
C VAL A 760 -42.63 -5.02 -26.86
N PRO A 761 -41.52 -5.43 -26.22
CA PRO A 761 -40.57 -6.37 -26.81
C PRO A 761 -41.31 -7.55 -27.45
N GLY A 762 -41.05 -7.81 -28.73
CA GLY A 762 -41.76 -8.82 -29.51
C GLY A 762 -42.85 -8.30 -30.47
N LYS A 763 -43.28 -7.04 -30.32
CA LYS A 763 -44.25 -6.42 -31.22
C LYS A 763 -43.59 -6.04 -32.55
N ARG A 764 -44.34 -6.19 -33.65
CA ARG A 764 -43.90 -5.77 -34.99
C ARG A 764 -44.45 -4.39 -35.29
N VAL A 765 -43.59 -3.49 -35.73
CA VAL A 765 -43.93 -2.11 -36.04
C VAL A 765 -43.44 -1.73 -37.43
N HIS A 766 -44.19 -0.84 -38.08
CA HIS A 766 -43.83 -0.27 -39.37
C HIS A 766 -43.16 1.08 -39.15
N LEU A 767 -41.92 1.20 -39.60
CA LEU A 767 -41.08 2.38 -39.38
C LEU A 767 -40.52 2.90 -40.71
N VAL A 768 -40.14 4.17 -40.73
CA VAL A 768 -39.48 4.85 -41.84
C VAL A 768 -38.05 5.13 -41.44
N VAL A 769 -37.10 4.79 -42.30
CA VAL A 769 -35.68 5.09 -42.08
C VAL A 769 -35.49 6.60 -42.16
N GLN A 770 -34.93 7.19 -41.10
CA GLN A 770 -34.65 8.62 -41.05
C GLN A 770 -33.21 8.91 -41.46
N ASP A 771 -32.26 8.18 -40.89
CA ASP A 771 -30.83 8.39 -41.14
C ASP A 771 -30.06 7.09 -40.92
N VAL A 772 -28.92 6.93 -41.62
CA VAL A 772 -27.99 5.82 -41.45
C VAL A 772 -26.63 6.41 -41.08
N ARG A 773 -26.19 6.16 -39.86
CA ARG A 773 -24.95 6.70 -39.30
C ARG A 773 -23.74 6.00 -39.90
N GLU A 774 -22.60 6.69 -39.87
CA GLU A 774 -21.31 6.19 -40.39
C GLU A 774 -20.82 4.90 -39.68
N ASP A 775 -21.28 4.65 -38.46
CA ASP A 775 -21.02 3.42 -37.69
C ASP A 775 -21.83 2.20 -38.18
N GLY A 776 -22.72 2.40 -39.14
CA GLY A 776 -23.61 1.38 -39.70
C GLY A 776 -24.89 1.16 -38.88
N SER A 777 -25.22 2.01 -37.91
CA SER A 777 -26.51 2.02 -37.23
C SER A 777 -27.55 2.87 -37.99
N ALA A 778 -28.83 2.58 -37.81
CA ALA A 778 -29.90 3.34 -38.46
C ALA A 778 -30.90 3.89 -37.43
N LEU A 779 -31.37 5.11 -37.69
CA LEU A 779 -32.44 5.80 -36.99
C LEU A 779 -33.75 5.67 -37.75
N PHE A 780 -34.83 5.44 -37.01
CA PHE A 780 -36.16 5.25 -37.57
C PHE A 780 -37.16 6.20 -36.92
N SER A 781 -38.17 6.57 -37.69
CA SER A 781 -39.33 7.37 -37.26
C SER A 781 -40.62 6.69 -37.71
N GLY A 782 -41.74 6.90 -37.00
CA GLY A 782 -43.01 6.25 -37.33
C GLY A 782 -44.22 7.03 -36.82
N SER A 783 -45.34 6.94 -37.54
CA SER A 783 -46.59 7.65 -37.19
C SER A 783 -47.20 7.16 -35.87
N SER A 784 -47.03 5.87 -35.54
CA SER A 784 -47.45 5.27 -34.26
C SER A 784 -46.53 5.58 -33.08
N VAL A 785 -45.41 6.28 -33.32
CA VAL A 785 -44.31 6.40 -32.37
C VAL A 785 -43.74 7.84 -32.37
N LYS A 786 -44.62 8.83 -32.16
CA LYS A 786 -44.21 10.25 -32.13
C LYS A 786 -43.40 10.54 -30.87
N GLY A 787 -42.19 11.11 -31.05
CA GLY A 787 -41.35 11.58 -29.94
C GLY A 787 -40.43 10.52 -29.29
N LEU A 788 -40.23 9.36 -29.93
CA LEU A 788 -39.28 8.33 -29.49
C LEU A 788 -38.14 8.17 -30.50
N THR A 789 -36.93 7.95 -30.00
CA THR A 789 -35.74 7.71 -30.82
C THR A 789 -35.62 6.22 -31.07
N ILE A 790 -35.88 5.76 -32.29
CA ILE A 790 -35.85 4.34 -32.61
C ILE A 790 -34.54 4.02 -33.33
N THR A 791 -33.76 3.07 -32.80
CA THR A 791 -32.44 2.74 -33.32
C THR A 791 -32.30 1.26 -33.61
N ALA A 792 -31.53 0.93 -34.64
CA ALA A 792 -31.04 -0.43 -34.89
C ALA A 792 -29.54 -0.38 -35.14
N THR A 793 -28.78 -1.25 -34.46
CA THR A 793 -27.34 -1.37 -34.70
C THR A 793 -27.06 -2.09 -36.02
N ARG A 794 -25.84 -1.94 -36.55
CA ARG A 794 -25.38 -2.61 -37.78
C ARG A 794 -25.69 -4.10 -37.83
N TYR A 795 -25.50 -4.79 -36.70
CA TYR A 795 -25.82 -6.22 -36.58
C TYR A 795 -27.31 -6.52 -36.75
N HIS A 796 -28.19 -5.64 -36.23
CA HIS A 796 -29.64 -5.81 -36.27
C HIS A 796 -30.29 -5.29 -37.56
N LEU A 797 -29.55 -4.58 -38.41
CA LEU A 797 -29.96 -4.28 -39.78
C LEU A 797 -29.86 -5.49 -40.70
N GLY A 798 -28.90 -6.40 -40.43
CA GLY A 798 -28.69 -7.68 -41.09
C GLY A 798 -28.47 -7.55 -42.60
N ASP A 799 -27.22 -7.38 -43.06
CA ASP A 799 -26.72 -7.31 -44.46
C ASP A 799 -27.55 -6.51 -45.50
N LYS A 800 -28.59 -5.80 -45.08
CA LYS A 800 -29.46 -5.01 -45.94
C LYS A 800 -28.90 -3.61 -46.07
N ASN A 801 -28.60 -3.21 -47.30
CA ASN A 801 -28.33 -1.82 -47.64
C ASN A 801 -29.65 -1.04 -47.50
N ILE A 802 -29.70 -0.12 -46.54
CA ILE A 802 -30.90 0.65 -46.22
C ILE A 802 -30.64 2.11 -46.62
N SER A 803 -31.62 2.73 -47.26
CA SER A 803 -31.57 4.14 -47.65
C SER A 803 -32.56 4.99 -46.84
N PRO A 804 -32.25 6.26 -46.53
CA PRO A 804 -33.18 7.18 -45.89
C PRO A 804 -34.50 7.32 -46.65
N GLY A 805 -35.63 7.34 -45.93
CA GLY A 805 -36.99 7.46 -46.47
C GLY A 805 -37.72 6.12 -46.70
N GLU A 806 -37.03 4.99 -46.56
CA GLU A 806 -37.61 3.68 -46.85
C GLU A 806 -38.50 3.15 -45.72
N LYS A 807 -39.66 2.58 -46.07
CA LYS A 807 -40.57 1.93 -45.10
C LYS A 807 -40.13 0.49 -44.83
N ARG A 808 -39.94 0.14 -43.56
CA ARG A 808 -39.50 -1.18 -43.12
C ARG A 808 -40.33 -1.70 -41.95
N LYS A 809 -40.54 -3.03 -41.94
CA LYS A 809 -41.06 -3.75 -40.77
C LYS A 809 -39.90 -4.02 -39.84
N ALA A 810 -40.05 -3.64 -38.58
CA ALA A 810 -39.05 -3.88 -37.55
C ALA A 810 -39.69 -4.61 -36.36
N PHE A 811 -38.86 -5.40 -35.69
CA PHE A 811 -39.20 -6.15 -34.49
C PHE A 811 -38.65 -5.43 -33.28
N VAL A 812 -39.51 -5.09 -32.31
CA VAL A 812 -39.07 -4.39 -31.08
C VAL A 812 -38.27 -5.36 -30.22
N LEU A 813 -36.99 -5.05 -29.97
CA LEU A 813 -36.10 -5.83 -29.11
C LEU A 813 -36.17 -5.36 -27.66
N HIS A 814 -36.07 -4.05 -27.46
CA HIS A 814 -35.99 -3.44 -26.15
C HIS A 814 -36.58 -2.04 -26.20
N VAL A 815 -37.25 -1.64 -25.11
CA VAL A 815 -37.82 -0.31 -24.95
C VAL A 815 -37.22 0.27 -23.68
N ASP A 816 -36.36 1.28 -23.81
CA ASP A 816 -35.84 2.02 -22.67
C ASP A 816 -36.78 3.20 -22.36
N ALA A 817 -37.54 3.05 -21.28
CA ALA A 817 -38.49 4.06 -20.84
C ALA A 817 -37.81 5.33 -20.27
N LEU A 818 -36.55 5.25 -19.80
CA LEU A 818 -35.83 6.39 -19.21
C LEU A 818 -35.25 7.32 -20.27
N THR A 819 -34.63 6.75 -21.31
CA THR A 819 -34.04 7.50 -22.42
C THR A 819 -35.03 7.76 -23.56
N SER A 820 -36.21 7.14 -23.49
CA SER A 820 -37.21 7.15 -24.58
C SER A 820 -36.65 6.59 -25.89
N GLU A 821 -35.69 5.66 -25.79
CA GLU A 821 -35.08 4.95 -26.91
C GLU A 821 -35.69 3.57 -27.11
N VAL A 822 -35.92 3.20 -28.36
CA VAL A 822 -36.45 1.89 -28.74
C VAL A 822 -35.45 1.19 -29.64
N HIS A 823 -34.96 0.03 -29.23
CA HIS A 823 -34.09 -0.77 -30.06
C HIS A 823 -34.90 -1.77 -30.88
N VAL A 824 -34.67 -1.78 -32.19
CA VAL A 824 -35.41 -2.62 -33.13
C VAL A 824 -34.48 -3.45 -34.01
N SER A 825 -35.00 -4.56 -34.53
CA SER A 825 -34.29 -5.45 -35.45
C SER A 825 -35.05 -5.64 -36.76
N LEU A 826 -34.31 -5.64 -37.87
CA LEU A 826 -34.82 -5.90 -39.22
C LEU A 826 -34.39 -7.27 -39.76
N ARG A 827 -33.71 -8.08 -38.94
CA ARG A 827 -33.29 -9.44 -39.34
C ARG A 827 -34.48 -10.32 -39.68
N GLU A 828 -34.37 -11.04 -40.79
CA GLU A 828 -35.48 -11.86 -41.30
C GLU A 828 -35.85 -13.00 -40.35
N GLU A 829 -34.88 -13.55 -39.62
CA GLU A 829 -35.10 -14.61 -38.64
C GLU A 829 -36.13 -14.20 -37.57
N LEU A 830 -36.06 -12.97 -37.08
CA LEU A 830 -36.96 -12.44 -36.05
C LEU A 830 -38.29 -11.95 -36.63
N LEU A 831 -38.30 -11.51 -37.90
CA LEU A 831 -39.52 -11.12 -38.59
C LEU A 831 -40.37 -12.32 -39.05
N LYS A 832 -39.76 -13.50 -39.28
CA LYS A 832 -40.43 -14.72 -39.76
C LYS A 832 -41.02 -15.61 -38.66
N GLN A 833 -40.49 -15.58 -37.43
CA GLN A 833 -41.01 -16.44 -36.35
C GLN A 833 -42.45 -16.06 -35.95
N ARG A 834 -43.41 -16.98 -36.15
CA ARG A 834 -44.75 -16.87 -35.54
C ARG A 834 -44.60 -16.93 -34.02
N PRO A 835 -45.34 -16.13 -33.24
CA PRO A 835 -45.30 -16.22 -31.78
C PRO A 835 -45.80 -17.63 -31.39
N LYS A 836 -44.90 -18.46 -30.84
CA LYS A 836 -45.35 -19.65 -30.08
C LYS A 836 -46.02 -19.11 -28.82
N GLN A 837 -47.36 -19.19 -28.78
CA GLN A 837 -48.07 -19.09 -27.50
C GLN A 837 -47.54 -20.24 -26.62
N VAL A 838 -46.73 -19.91 -25.63
CA VAL A 838 -46.50 -20.82 -24.51
C VAL A 838 -47.78 -20.74 -23.68
N SER A 839 -48.65 -21.76 -23.79
CA SER A 839 -49.73 -21.90 -22.83
C SER A 839 -49.10 -22.29 -21.50
N MET A 840 -49.26 -21.44 -20.48
CA MET A 840 -49.14 -21.90 -19.11
C MET A 840 -50.34 -22.81 -18.86
N ARG A 841 -50.10 -24.13 -18.79
CA ARG A 841 -51.05 -25.01 -18.13
C ARG A 841 -50.87 -24.83 -16.63
N SER A 842 -52.00 -24.49 -16.00
CA SER A 842 -52.29 -24.37 -14.57
C SER A 842 -51.64 -25.41 -13.69
#